data_AF-A0A2M9YTC6-F1
#
_entry.id   AF-A0A2M9YTC6-F1
#
_cell.length_a   1.000
_cell.length_b   1.000
_cell.length_c   1.000
_cell.angle_alpha   90.00
_cell.angle_beta   90.00
_cell.angle_gamma   90.00
#
_symmetry.space_group_name_H-M   'P 1'
#
loop_
_entity.id
_entity.type
_entity.pdbx_description
1 polymer ?
#
loop_
_entity_poly.entity_id
_entity_poly.type
_entity_poly.pdbx_seq_one_letter_code
_entity_poly.pdbx_strand_id
1 'polypeptide(L)'
;MFQLHFFQFFDWDLLKPFFYFLSFIGIYLTLRLRFPQVRFLFLAVKIFSGNMDYKGSRGRLVHSQAFFSGTASSLLPGAIIGSALALMIGGPGVLLWIWVSSFLIMPLRFVSSTLAIRFRTKTASGRYLSGPMYFIEKALKARWLAVSFSIAGLCTVLVMGGAVPMLYVTHIANKAFEVTGMTVPFLLSVILVFIVLGGVRRVGKISAYLAPIGILLFFAGYFFLFKNSLMNFQHFLWLSLQEAFQPLTAIAGGTFVLARTFSMASGIFFVSTETGIGKSAGVSGVVRTDFPAKQGLVSMLATFFEGFIVSTLVIYALSSYGAFKMEEQMFFLNTLFRGHTNPVNAAFFISFLLFGIVSITGWFYTGEQNALYILGERFANFFRILFLVTILAAAYLYVKKGEAILYDAFGLGYSLSIITAVPVLISLVLLEKIARTELKRFLTESGARYEVLKDFYLLILSIVPKNLLSLLFGLLASSRLPRFILIPILKAFARAYKINLDEAELEIQEYNSLNAFFTRALKAEARIIDSAENEMVSPVDAKITGYGDINQRIIIQAKGVDYNLKELLGGGASKYLDDFSNGKYITFYLSPQDYHRIHSPAYGRILGYYYEPGKLFPVNELAVFGIRGLFPKNERLITYLQTEYGKVAVIKVGASNVGRIRVTYDNKIVTNTLIRSARTVEYKDVSIMIDKGAELGRFEMGSTVILLMEKDTFTFDSLPLNEKITYGTPIGKFIEKKCKLPK
;
A
#
# COMPACT_ATOMS: atom_id res chain seq x y z
N MET A 1 -42.18 20.92 -23.71
CA MET A 1 -42.99 19.78 -24.14
C MET A 1 -42.52 19.32 -25.52
N PHE A 2 -41.45 18.51 -25.54
CA PHE A 2 -41.04 17.56 -26.58
C PHE A 2 -39.81 16.85 -25.98
N GLN A 3 -40.06 15.95 -25.02
CA GLN A 3 -39.03 15.06 -24.49
C GLN A 3 -38.72 14.03 -25.57
N LEU A 4 -37.50 14.05 -26.10
CA LEU A 4 -37.00 13.05 -27.01
C LEU A 4 -36.83 11.72 -26.24
N HIS A 5 -37.89 10.91 -26.22
CA HIS A 5 -37.95 9.55 -25.68
C HIS A 5 -37.18 8.53 -26.55
N PHE A 6 -35.94 8.81 -26.96
CA PHE A 6 -35.26 7.91 -27.92
C PHE A 6 -34.31 6.87 -27.31
N PHE A 7 -34.06 6.87 -26.00
CA PHE A 7 -33.37 5.76 -25.29
C PHE A 7 -33.81 5.59 -23.81
N GLN A 8 -35.11 5.52 -23.53
CA GLN A 8 -35.60 4.93 -22.26
C GLN A 8 -35.67 3.40 -22.40
N PHE A 9 -34.52 2.72 -22.55
CA PHE A 9 -34.54 1.25 -22.66
C PHE A 9 -34.88 0.60 -21.31
N PHE A 10 -34.65 1.29 -20.19
CA PHE A 10 -35.14 0.91 -18.86
C PHE A 10 -35.37 2.15 -17.99
N ASP A 11 -36.51 2.19 -17.32
CA ASP A 11 -36.89 3.27 -16.40
C ASP A 11 -35.95 3.32 -15.18
N TRP A 12 -35.82 4.50 -14.55
CA TRP A 12 -34.99 4.70 -13.33
C TRP A 12 -35.38 3.73 -12.19
N ASP A 13 -36.58 3.16 -12.29
CA ASP A 13 -37.10 2.14 -11.39
C ASP A 13 -36.26 0.86 -11.33
N LEU A 14 -35.39 0.55 -12.30
CA LEU A 14 -34.42 -0.55 -12.22
C LEU A 14 -33.32 -0.36 -11.16
N LEU A 15 -33.06 0.87 -10.71
CA LEU A 15 -32.04 1.12 -9.69
C LEU A 15 -32.40 0.51 -8.34
N LYS A 16 -33.70 0.40 -8.02
CA LYS A 16 -34.18 -0.17 -6.76
C LYS A 16 -33.93 -1.67 -6.68
N PRO A 17 -34.38 -2.52 -7.62
CA PRO A 17 -34.08 -3.95 -7.57
C PRO A 17 -32.57 -4.21 -7.68
N PHE A 18 -31.83 -3.39 -8.44
CA PHE A 18 -30.37 -3.46 -8.45
C PHE A 18 -29.78 -3.20 -7.05
N PHE A 19 -30.19 -2.12 -6.37
CA PHE A 19 -29.71 -1.78 -5.04
C PHE A 19 -30.06 -2.86 -4.00
N TYR A 20 -31.29 -3.40 -4.03
CA TYR A 20 -31.69 -4.48 -3.13
C TYR A 20 -30.88 -5.74 -3.37
N PHE A 21 -30.67 -6.11 -4.63
CA PHE A 21 -29.85 -7.27 -4.99
C PHE A 21 -28.39 -7.09 -4.55
N LEU A 22 -27.81 -5.92 -4.82
CA LEU A 22 -26.45 -5.56 -4.40
C LEU A 22 -26.29 -5.62 -2.88
N SER A 23 -27.24 -5.03 -2.14
CA SER A 23 -27.22 -4.94 -0.68
C SER A 23 -27.41 -6.31 -0.03
N PHE A 24 -28.33 -7.13 -0.54
CA PHE A 24 -28.53 -8.50 -0.08
C PHE A 24 -27.23 -9.31 -0.20
N ILE A 25 -26.55 -9.23 -1.35
CA ILE A 25 -25.27 -9.89 -1.58
C ILE A 25 -24.18 -9.34 -0.64
N GLY A 26 -24.16 -8.02 -0.44
CA GLY A 26 -23.24 -7.37 0.50
C GLY A 26 -23.38 -7.90 1.92
N ILE A 27 -24.61 -7.94 2.44
CA ILE A 27 -24.94 -8.50 3.75
C ILE A 27 -24.51 -9.98 3.81
N TYR A 28 -24.90 -10.77 2.81
CA TYR A 28 -24.55 -12.19 2.72
C TYR A 28 -23.04 -12.40 2.79
N LEU A 29 -22.26 -11.69 1.97
CA LEU A 29 -20.80 -11.81 1.93
C LEU A 29 -20.15 -11.27 3.21
N THR A 30 -20.66 -10.18 3.77
CA THR A 30 -20.21 -9.63 5.06
C THR A 30 -20.32 -10.69 6.16
N LEU A 31 -21.48 -11.34 6.29
CA LEU A 31 -21.70 -12.37 7.32
C LEU A 31 -20.87 -13.63 7.04
N ARG A 32 -20.86 -14.12 5.79
CA ARG A 32 -20.14 -15.34 5.40
C ARG A 32 -18.62 -15.23 5.53
N LEU A 33 -18.06 -14.05 5.29
CA LEU A 33 -16.64 -13.76 5.45
C LEU A 33 -16.29 -13.25 6.86
N ARG A 34 -17.28 -13.16 7.76
CA ARG A 34 -17.16 -12.72 9.15
C ARG A 34 -16.59 -11.30 9.26
N PHE A 35 -17.25 -10.33 8.64
CA PHE A 35 -16.93 -8.89 8.68
C PHE A 35 -15.49 -8.56 8.25
N PRO A 36 -15.07 -8.93 7.02
CA PRO A 36 -13.71 -8.67 6.55
C PRO A 36 -13.37 -7.16 6.53
N GLN A 37 -14.36 -6.29 6.32
CA GLN A 37 -14.20 -4.84 6.29
C GLN A 37 -13.83 -4.23 7.63
N VAL A 38 -14.12 -4.92 8.75
CA VAL A 38 -13.67 -4.50 10.09
C VAL A 38 -12.35 -5.17 10.42
N ARG A 39 -12.27 -6.49 10.24
CA ARG A 39 -11.13 -7.30 10.69
C ARG A 39 -9.84 -7.05 9.91
N PHE A 40 -9.95 -6.69 8.64
CA PHE A 40 -8.80 -6.62 7.74
C PHE A 40 -8.61 -5.25 7.09
N LEU A 41 -9.29 -4.20 7.57
CA LEU A 41 -9.16 -2.85 7.01
C LEU A 41 -7.70 -2.36 7.04
N PHE A 42 -7.06 -2.40 8.21
CA PHE A 42 -5.67 -1.98 8.35
C PHE A 42 -4.69 -2.91 7.65
N LEU A 43 -4.98 -4.22 7.64
CA LEU A 43 -4.20 -5.18 6.85
C LEU A 43 -4.27 -4.85 5.35
N ALA A 44 -5.44 -4.46 4.82
CA ALA A 44 -5.61 -4.02 3.44
C ALA A 44 -4.75 -2.78 3.15
N VAL A 45 -4.73 -1.79 4.04
CA VAL A 45 -3.86 -0.60 3.89
C VAL A 45 -2.38 -0.99 3.94
N LYS A 46 -1.99 -1.91 4.83
CA LYS A 46 -0.63 -2.45 4.91
C LYS A 46 -0.21 -3.14 3.61
N ILE A 47 -1.07 -3.95 3.01
CA ILE A 47 -0.82 -4.57 1.70
C ILE A 47 -0.73 -3.50 0.61
N PHE A 48 -1.67 -2.55 0.59
CA PHE A 48 -1.68 -1.44 -0.37
C PHE A 48 -0.38 -0.62 -0.35
N SER A 49 0.20 -0.40 0.84
CA SER A 49 1.46 0.34 1.02
C SER A 49 2.71 -0.39 0.47
N GLY A 50 2.57 -1.64 0.00
CA GLY A 50 3.67 -2.46 -0.51
C GLY A 50 4.49 -3.16 0.56
N ASN A 51 4.14 -3.04 1.84
CA ASN A 51 4.87 -3.66 2.94
C ASN A 51 4.86 -5.20 2.91
N MET A 52 3.88 -5.79 2.21
CA MET A 52 3.71 -7.24 2.06
C MET A 52 3.92 -7.74 0.61
N ASP A 53 4.55 -6.92 -0.23
CA ASP A 53 4.90 -7.27 -1.61
C ASP A 53 6.10 -8.20 -1.63
N TYR A 54 6.03 -9.23 -2.48
CA TYR A 54 7.13 -10.15 -2.73
C TYR A 54 7.62 -10.03 -4.17
N LYS A 55 8.92 -9.78 -4.36
CA LYS A 55 9.51 -9.53 -5.70
C LYS A 55 9.46 -10.76 -6.61
N GLY A 56 9.51 -11.98 -6.05
CA GLY A 56 9.43 -13.24 -6.79
C GLY A 56 8.02 -13.69 -7.19
N SER A 57 6.98 -12.93 -6.82
CA SER A 57 5.59 -13.29 -7.14
C SER A 57 5.25 -13.11 -8.61
N ARG A 58 4.23 -13.84 -9.10
CA ARG A 58 3.75 -13.79 -10.49
C ARG A 58 2.82 -12.60 -10.72
N GLY A 59 3.10 -11.78 -11.74
CA GLY A 59 2.26 -10.65 -12.17
C GLY A 59 3.11 -9.49 -12.72
N ARG A 60 2.47 -8.40 -13.14
CA ARG A 60 3.17 -7.24 -13.75
C ARG A 60 2.99 -5.92 -12.98
N LEU A 61 1.96 -5.80 -12.14
CA LEU A 61 1.66 -4.57 -11.38
C LEU A 61 1.76 -4.82 -9.88
N VAL A 62 2.19 -3.83 -9.10
CA VAL A 62 2.04 -3.88 -7.62
C VAL A 62 0.60 -3.58 -7.21
N HIS A 63 0.24 -3.89 -5.96
CA HIS A 63 -1.12 -3.74 -5.45
C HIS A 63 -1.68 -2.31 -5.63
N SER A 64 -0.91 -1.28 -5.30
CA SER A 64 -1.32 0.13 -5.44
C SER A 64 -1.52 0.56 -6.89
N GLN A 65 -0.69 0.07 -7.81
CA GLN A 65 -0.82 0.35 -9.24
C GLN A 65 -2.13 -0.20 -9.78
N ALA A 66 -2.44 -1.47 -9.46
CA ALA A 66 -3.69 -2.09 -9.89
C ALA A 66 -4.93 -1.51 -9.19
N PHE A 67 -4.77 -1.07 -7.94
CA PHE A 67 -5.82 -0.35 -7.23
C PHE A 67 -6.20 0.92 -7.99
N PHE A 68 -5.25 1.83 -8.27
CA PHE A 68 -5.56 3.09 -8.96
C PHE A 68 -5.92 2.94 -10.43
N SER A 69 -5.31 2.00 -11.17
CA SER A 69 -5.62 1.82 -12.59
C SER A 69 -6.90 1.03 -12.85
N GLY A 70 -7.48 0.41 -11.81
CA GLY A 70 -8.65 -0.45 -11.94
C GLY A 70 -9.73 -0.08 -10.93
N THR A 71 -9.61 -0.65 -9.74
CA THR A 71 -10.66 -0.61 -8.72
C THR A 71 -11.03 0.80 -8.25
N ALA A 72 -10.04 1.68 -8.07
CA ALA A 72 -10.19 3.06 -7.62
C ALA A 72 -10.03 4.06 -8.77
N SER A 73 -10.15 3.61 -10.03
CA SER A 73 -10.08 4.53 -11.18
C SER A 73 -11.28 5.48 -11.24
N SER A 74 -12.41 5.08 -10.65
CA SER A 74 -13.64 5.86 -10.50
C SER A 74 -13.75 6.60 -9.16
N LEU A 75 -12.68 6.60 -8.33
CA LEU A 75 -12.70 7.11 -6.96
C LEU A 75 -13.25 8.53 -6.85
N LEU A 76 -12.81 9.45 -7.74
CA LEU A 76 -13.36 10.81 -7.80
C LEU A 76 -14.53 10.94 -8.78
N PRO A 77 -14.40 10.58 -10.08
CA PRO A 77 -15.45 10.90 -11.05
C PRO A 77 -16.77 10.20 -10.73
N GLY A 78 -16.71 8.92 -10.35
CA GLY A 78 -17.89 8.13 -10.02
C GLY A 78 -18.51 8.53 -8.69
N ALA A 79 -17.70 8.79 -7.66
CA ALA A 79 -18.21 9.20 -6.36
C ALA A 79 -18.75 10.64 -6.36
N ILE A 80 -18.13 11.58 -7.08
CA ILE A 80 -18.63 12.95 -7.21
C ILE A 80 -19.97 12.97 -7.93
N ILE A 81 -20.04 12.36 -9.12
CA ILE A 81 -21.29 12.30 -9.90
C ILE A 81 -22.35 11.51 -9.14
N GLY A 82 -21.99 10.34 -8.59
CA GLY A 82 -22.90 9.49 -7.84
C GLY A 82 -23.47 10.19 -6.61
N SER A 83 -22.65 10.93 -5.86
CA SER A 83 -23.11 11.66 -4.67
C SER A 83 -23.97 12.86 -5.01
N ALA A 84 -23.65 13.60 -6.08
CA ALA A 84 -24.47 14.70 -6.56
C ALA A 84 -25.87 14.21 -7.00
N LEU A 85 -25.93 13.12 -7.78
CA LEU A 85 -27.18 12.49 -8.19
C LEU A 85 -27.96 11.89 -7.01
N ALA A 86 -27.27 11.25 -6.06
CA ALA A 86 -27.90 10.70 -4.87
C ALA A 86 -28.51 11.80 -3.99
N LEU A 87 -27.81 12.92 -3.81
CA LEU A 87 -28.32 14.09 -3.09
C LEU A 87 -29.58 14.66 -3.76
N MET A 88 -29.60 14.72 -5.09
CA MET A 88 -30.75 15.22 -5.84
C MET A 88 -32.00 14.35 -5.64
N ILE A 89 -31.82 13.03 -5.50
CA ILE A 89 -32.93 12.09 -5.33
C ILE A 89 -33.37 12.01 -3.86
N GLY A 90 -32.40 11.91 -2.94
CA GLY A 90 -32.65 11.55 -1.54
C GLY A 90 -32.46 12.66 -0.52
N GLY A 91 -31.99 13.85 -0.91
CA GLY A 91 -31.60 14.90 0.03
C GLY A 91 -30.35 14.56 0.86
N PRO A 92 -29.88 15.47 1.73
CA PRO A 92 -28.79 15.24 2.68
C PRO A 92 -28.88 13.93 3.47
N GLY A 93 -30.10 13.45 3.74
CA GLY A 93 -30.38 12.18 4.41
C GLY A 93 -29.79 10.93 3.73
N VAL A 94 -29.52 10.99 2.42
CA VAL A 94 -28.98 9.85 1.67
C VAL A 94 -27.58 9.43 2.15
N LEU A 95 -26.82 10.35 2.74
CA LEU A 95 -25.44 10.09 3.19
C LEU A 95 -25.37 8.91 4.16
N LEU A 96 -26.29 8.82 5.12
CA LEU A 96 -26.34 7.72 6.08
C LEU A 96 -26.52 6.36 5.38
N TRP A 97 -27.42 6.31 4.39
CA TRP A 97 -27.71 5.09 3.65
C TRP A 97 -26.57 4.70 2.71
N ILE A 98 -25.85 5.67 2.15
CA ILE A 98 -24.58 5.43 1.44
C ILE A 98 -23.55 4.83 2.39
N TRP A 99 -23.38 5.34 3.61
CA TRP A 99 -22.43 4.78 4.60
C TRP A 99 -22.77 3.34 4.96
N VAL A 100 -24.02 3.08 5.36
CA VAL A 100 -24.48 1.73 5.75
C VAL A 100 -24.31 0.76 4.59
N SER A 101 -24.73 1.14 3.39
CA SER A 101 -24.64 0.28 2.22
C SER A 101 -23.18 0.06 1.80
N SER A 102 -22.35 1.10 1.81
CA SER A 102 -20.92 1.01 1.48
C SER A 102 -20.20 0.05 2.42
N PHE A 103 -20.49 0.12 3.73
CA PHE A 103 -19.98 -0.83 4.72
C PHE A 103 -20.31 -2.28 4.36
N LEU A 104 -21.56 -2.53 3.98
CA LEU A 104 -22.06 -3.89 3.71
C LEU A 104 -21.56 -4.45 2.38
N ILE A 105 -21.33 -3.62 1.37
CA ILE A 105 -20.97 -4.09 0.02
C ILE A 105 -19.46 -4.14 -0.25
N MET A 106 -18.61 -3.59 0.62
CA MET A 106 -17.14 -3.72 0.51
C MET A 106 -16.66 -5.14 0.16
N PRO A 107 -17.22 -6.22 0.73
CA PRO A 107 -16.80 -7.58 0.41
C PRO A 107 -17.02 -7.99 -1.06
N LEU A 108 -17.90 -7.32 -1.82
CA LEU A 108 -18.07 -7.63 -3.25
C LEU A 108 -16.77 -7.43 -4.02
N ARG A 109 -16.08 -6.30 -3.77
CA ARG A 109 -14.79 -6.00 -4.41
C ARG A 109 -13.70 -6.97 -3.95
N PHE A 110 -13.77 -7.44 -2.71
CA PHE A 110 -12.89 -8.49 -2.19
C PHE A 110 -13.05 -9.81 -2.95
N VAL A 111 -14.27 -10.33 -3.02
CA VAL A 111 -14.55 -11.61 -3.67
C VAL A 111 -14.20 -11.52 -5.15
N SER A 112 -14.67 -10.47 -5.84
CA SER A 112 -14.45 -10.27 -7.27
C SER A 112 -12.96 -10.24 -7.64
N SER A 113 -12.15 -9.46 -6.91
CA SER A 113 -10.72 -9.31 -7.21
C SER A 113 -9.90 -10.56 -6.82
N THR A 114 -10.32 -11.27 -5.76
CA THR A 114 -9.71 -12.54 -5.35
C THR A 114 -9.93 -13.60 -6.43
N LEU A 115 -11.17 -13.74 -6.92
CA LEU A 115 -11.53 -14.67 -8.00
C LEU A 115 -10.79 -14.33 -9.29
N ALA A 116 -10.66 -13.04 -9.63
CA ALA A 116 -9.95 -12.60 -10.81
C ALA A 116 -8.49 -13.07 -10.86
N ILE A 117 -7.78 -13.04 -9.72
CA ILE A 117 -6.40 -13.55 -9.65
C ILE A 117 -6.38 -15.08 -9.64
N ARG A 118 -7.31 -15.72 -8.92
CA ARG A 118 -7.38 -17.17 -8.84
C ARG A 118 -7.60 -17.82 -10.21
N PHE A 119 -8.43 -17.21 -11.05
CA PHE A 119 -8.84 -17.77 -12.34
C PHE A 119 -8.16 -17.13 -13.55
N ARG A 120 -7.18 -16.24 -13.35
CA ARG A 120 -6.43 -15.61 -14.45
C ARG A 120 -5.74 -16.64 -15.35
N THR A 121 -5.71 -16.37 -16.64
CA THR A 121 -5.01 -17.19 -17.65
C THR A 121 -3.75 -16.46 -18.11
N LYS A 122 -2.71 -17.19 -18.48
CA LYS A 122 -1.53 -16.61 -19.14
C LYS A 122 -1.57 -16.98 -20.63
N THR A 123 -1.43 -16.00 -21.51
CA THR A 123 -1.34 -16.24 -22.96
C THR A 123 0.08 -16.67 -23.35
N ALA A 124 0.23 -17.14 -24.59
CA ALA A 124 1.55 -17.44 -25.19
C ALA A 124 2.47 -16.21 -25.22
N SER A 125 1.89 -15.01 -25.45
CA SER A 125 2.59 -13.71 -25.36
C SER A 125 2.99 -13.31 -23.92
N GLY A 126 2.64 -14.14 -22.94
CA GLY A 126 2.93 -13.93 -21.52
C GLY A 126 2.06 -12.88 -20.84
N ARG A 127 0.94 -12.48 -21.46
CA ARG A 127 -0.04 -11.55 -20.89
C ARG A 127 -0.96 -12.30 -19.92
N TYR A 128 -1.33 -11.63 -18.83
CA TYR A 128 -2.36 -12.15 -17.92
C TYR A 128 -3.73 -11.67 -18.40
N LEU A 129 -4.65 -12.61 -18.60
CA LEU A 129 -6.05 -12.37 -18.91
C LEU A 129 -6.90 -12.67 -17.68
N SER A 130 -7.76 -11.73 -17.32
CA SER A 130 -8.57 -11.79 -16.10
C SER A 130 -9.81 -10.92 -16.18
N GLY A 131 -10.79 -11.26 -15.36
CA GLY A 131 -12.09 -10.58 -15.30
C GLY A 131 -13.21 -11.57 -14.98
N PRO A 132 -14.46 -11.11 -14.89
CA PRO A 132 -15.58 -11.95 -14.50
C PRO A 132 -15.85 -13.11 -15.44
N MET A 133 -15.77 -12.89 -16.75
CA MET A 133 -15.91 -13.93 -17.77
C MET A 133 -15.02 -15.16 -17.52
N TYR A 134 -13.79 -14.98 -17.03
CA TYR A 134 -12.89 -16.10 -16.77
C TYR A 134 -13.29 -16.95 -15.56
N PHE A 135 -13.73 -16.34 -14.45
CA PHE A 135 -14.20 -17.13 -13.32
C PHE A 135 -15.62 -17.68 -13.52
N ILE A 136 -16.46 -16.99 -14.29
CA ILE A 136 -17.77 -17.51 -14.72
C ILE A 136 -17.57 -18.77 -15.55
N GLU A 137 -16.72 -18.72 -16.57
CA GLU A 137 -16.49 -19.89 -17.43
C GLU A 137 -15.76 -21.01 -16.68
N LYS A 138 -14.66 -20.72 -15.98
CA LYS A 138 -13.84 -21.79 -15.38
C LYS A 138 -14.44 -22.38 -14.11
N ALA A 139 -15.11 -21.58 -13.28
CA ALA A 139 -15.62 -22.03 -12.00
C ALA A 139 -17.08 -22.47 -12.07
N LEU A 140 -17.93 -21.74 -12.81
CA LEU A 140 -19.35 -22.11 -12.97
C LEU A 140 -19.61 -22.98 -14.21
N LYS A 141 -18.61 -23.21 -15.07
CA LYS A 141 -18.75 -23.95 -16.34
C LYS A 141 -19.82 -23.36 -17.27
N ALA A 142 -20.10 -22.05 -17.13
CA ALA A 142 -21.16 -21.36 -17.84
C ALA A 142 -20.60 -20.43 -18.92
N ARG A 143 -20.08 -21.01 -20.02
CA ARG A 143 -19.48 -20.22 -21.12
C ARG A 143 -20.46 -19.23 -21.76
N TRP A 144 -21.73 -19.62 -21.92
CA TRP A 144 -22.77 -18.75 -22.47
C TRP A 144 -22.97 -17.47 -21.62
N LEU A 145 -22.92 -17.60 -20.29
CA LEU A 145 -23.04 -16.49 -19.36
C LEU A 145 -21.79 -15.60 -19.39
N ALA A 146 -20.60 -16.18 -19.52
CA ALA A 146 -19.34 -15.45 -19.65
C ALA A 146 -19.27 -14.64 -20.97
N VAL A 147 -19.75 -15.21 -22.08
CA VAL A 147 -19.87 -14.51 -23.37
C VAL A 147 -20.90 -13.39 -23.27
N SER A 148 -22.08 -13.66 -22.69
CA SER A 148 -23.13 -12.66 -22.49
C SER A 148 -22.66 -11.47 -21.64
N PHE A 149 -21.96 -11.77 -20.53
CA PHE A 149 -21.31 -10.75 -19.70
C PHE A 149 -20.29 -9.93 -20.51
N SER A 150 -19.48 -10.58 -21.34
CA SER A 150 -18.43 -9.89 -22.10
C SER A 150 -19.02 -8.98 -23.18
N ILE A 151 -20.11 -9.38 -23.84
CA ILE A 151 -20.82 -8.54 -24.83
C ILE A 151 -21.44 -7.32 -24.15
N ALA A 152 -22.22 -7.55 -23.08
CA ALA A 152 -22.83 -6.47 -22.30
C ALA A 152 -21.76 -5.53 -21.71
N GLY A 153 -20.65 -6.10 -21.24
CA GLY A 153 -19.50 -5.38 -20.73
C GLY A 153 -18.81 -4.52 -21.78
N LEU A 154 -18.68 -5.00 -23.04
CA LEU A 154 -18.15 -4.18 -24.13
C LEU A 154 -19.04 -2.98 -24.45
N CYS A 155 -20.37 -3.19 -24.54
CA CYS A 155 -21.32 -2.09 -24.74
C CYS A 155 -21.25 -1.08 -23.58
N THR A 156 -21.20 -1.58 -22.34
CA THR A 156 -21.06 -0.74 -21.14
C THR A 156 -19.77 0.07 -21.19
N VAL A 157 -18.64 -0.52 -21.57
CA VAL A 157 -17.35 0.17 -21.68
C VAL A 157 -17.40 1.27 -22.75
N LEU A 158 -18.01 1.02 -23.91
CA LEU A 158 -18.11 2.03 -24.97
C LEU A 158 -18.96 3.23 -24.52
N VAL A 159 -20.05 2.99 -23.79
CA VAL A 159 -20.95 4.07 -23.33
C VAL A 159 -20.41 4.74 -22.06
N MET A 160 -20.29 4.01 -20.95
CA MET A 160 -19.88 4.56 -19.65
C MET A 160 -18.40 4.92 -19.57
N GLY A 161 -17.56 4.21 -20.31
CA GLY A 161 -16.10 4.41 -20.30
C GLY A 161 -15.58 5.31 -21.40
N GLY A 162 -16.26 5.34 -22.55
CA GLY A 162 -15.87 6.13 -23.72
C GLY A 162 -16.75 7.36 -23.91
N ALA A 163 -18.03 7.15 -24.23
CA ALA A 163 -18.94 8.23 -24.62
C ALA A 163 -19.23 9.20 -23.47
N VAL A 164 -19.75 8.73 -22.34
CA VAL A 164 -20.19 9.59 -21.21
C VAL A 164 -19.06 10.50 -20.70
N PRO A 165 -17.83 10.01 -20.39
CA PRO A 165 -16.76 10.88 -19.93
C PRO A 165 -16.37 11.93 -20.96
N MET A 166 -16.38 11.58 -22.25
CA MET A 166 -16.02 12.51 -23.31
C MET A 166 -17.12 13.56 -23.54
N LEU A 167 -18.40 13.18 -23.48
CA LEU A 167 -19.51 14.11 -23.51
C LEU A 167 -19.42 15.11 -22.35
N TYR A 168 -19.09 14.62 -21.14
CA TYR A 168 -18.97 15.44 -19.95
C TYR A 168 -17.80 16.43 -20.00
N VAL A 169 -16.63 15.99 -20.47
CA VAL A 169 -15.48 16.87 -20.69
C VAL A 169 -15.81 17.94 -21.74
N THR A 170 -16.51 17.57 -22.82
CA THR A 170 -16.92 18.52 -23.86
C THR A 170 -17.92 19.54 -23.31
N HIS A 171 -18.84 19.12 -22.44
CA HIS A 171 -19.75 20.02 -21.73
C HIS A 171 -19.00 21.04 -20.87
N ILE A 172 -18.05 20.60 -20.04
CA ILE A 172 -17.27 21.50 -19.19
C ILE A 172 -16.44 22.46 -20.03
N ALA A 173 -15.79 21.98 -21.10
CA ALA A 173 -15.01 22.83 -22.01
C ALA A 173 -15.88 23.95 -22.60
N ASN A 174 -17.12 23.62 -23.01
CA ASN A 174 -18.06 24.58 -23.58
C ASN A 174 -18.60 25.57 -22.53
N LYS A 175 -19.06 25.10 -21.36
CA LYS A 175 -19.77 25.94 -20.36
C LYS A 175 -18.88 26.68 -19.39
N ALA A 176 -17.78 26.05 -18.96
CA ALA A 176 -16.89 26.59 -17.95
C ALA A 176 -15.69 27.34 -18.56
N PHE A 177 -15.19 26.88 -19.71
CA PHE A 177 -14.01 27.48 -20.37
C PHE A 177 -14.35 28.22 -21.67
N GLU A 178 -15.61 28.20 -22.10
CA GLU A 178 -16.08 28.88 -23.31
C GLU A 178 -15.35 28.42 -24.60
N VAL A 179 -14.71 27.25 -24.55
CA VAL A 179 -14.04 26.63 -25.68
C VAL A 179 -15.05 25.77 -26.44
N THR A 180 -15.49 26.30 -27.58
CA THR A 180 -16.42 25.59 -28.47
C THR A 180 -15.68 24.72 -29.50
N GLY A 181 -16.34 23.66 -29.95
CA GLY A 181 -15.80 22.76 -30.98
C GLY A 181 -15.01 21.57 -30.46
N MET A 182 -14.19 20.99 -31.33
CA MET A 182 -13.54 19.68 -31.12
C MET A 182 -12.12 19.75 -30.55
N THR A 183 -11.57 20.95 -30.33
CA THR A 183 -10.15 21.13 -29.95
C THR A 183 -9.80 20.43 -28.63
N VAL A 184 -10.54 20.69 -27.56
CA VAL A 184 -10.29 20.05 -26.24
C VAL A 184 -10.52 18.53 -26.30
N PRO A 185 -11.65 18.04 -26.85
CA PRO A 185 -11.84 16.61 -27.07
C PRO A 185 -10.74 15.91 -27.86
N PHE A 186 -10.26 16.56 -28.92
CA PHE A 186 -9.22 16.01 -29.77
C PHE A 186 -7.88 15.91 -29.03
N LEU A 187 -7.46 16.97 -28.34
CA LEU A 187 -6.24 16.96 -27.53
C LEU A 187 -6.29 15.89 -26.44
N LEU A 188 -7.42 15.78 -25.73
CA LEU A 188 -7.59 14.74 -24.72
C LEU A 188 -7.54 13.33 -25.34
N SER A 189 -8.15 13.15 -26.52
CA SER A 189 -8.12 11.88 -27.25
C SER A 189 -6.69 11.49 -27.64
N VAL A 190 -5.85 12.43 -28.08
CA VAL A 190 -4.43 12.18 -28.38
C VAL A 190 -3.67 11.69 -27.14
N ILE A 191 -3.89 12.33 -25.99
CA ILE A 191 -3.29 11.90 -24.71
C ILE A 191 -3.76 10.48 -24.36
N LEU A 192 -5.06 10.21 -24.48
CA LEU A 192 -5.63 8.90 -24.20
C LEU A 192 -5.07 7.82 -25.12
N VAL A 193 -4.95 8.08 -26.43
CA VAL A 193 -4.33 7.19 -27.42
C VAL A 193 -2.91 6.81 -26.98
N PHE A 194 -2.10 7.79 -26.60
CA PHE A 194 -0.72 7.54 -26.18
C PHE A 194 -0.65 6.63 -24.94
N ILE A 195 -1.56 6.81 -23.98
CA ILE A 195 -1.61 6.00 -22.76
C ILE A 195 -2.07 4.57 -23.10
N VAL A 196 -3.18 4.47 -23.85
CA VAL A 196 -3.87 3.23 -24.20
C VAL A 196 -3.03 2.32 -25.08
N LEU A 197 -2.36 2.87 -26.12
CA LEU A 197 -1.50 2.08 -27.02
C LEU A 197 -0.28 1.48 -26.33
N GLY A 198 0.17 2.06 -25.21
CA GLY A 198 1.26 1.50 -24.40
C GLY A 198 0.90 0.23 -23.64
N GLY A 199 -0.37 -0.19 -23.69
CA GLY A 199 -0.88 -1.39 -23.03
C GLY A 199 -0.82 -1.32 -21.50
N VAL A 200 -1.09 -2.47 -20.88
CA VAL A 200 -1.34 -2.62 -19.44
C VAL A 200 -0.25 -2.03 -18.54
N ARG A 201 1.02 -2.17 -18.94
CA ARG A 201 2.15 -1.70 -18.14
C ARG A 201 2.21 -0.17 -18.14
N ARG A 202 1.94 0.48 -19.27
CA ARG A 202 1.90 1.94 -19.37
C ARG A 202 0.68 2.49 -18.63
N VAL A 203 -0.49 1.91 -18.86
CA VAL A 203 -1.73 2.26 -18.15
C VAL A 203 -1.52 2.19 -16.64
N GLY A 204 -1.08 1.03 -16.12
CA GLY A 204 -0.86 0.85 -14.68
C GLY A 204 0.20 1.80 -14.10
N LYS A 205 1.29 2.08 -14.83
CA LYS A 205 2.32 3.03 -14.39
C LYS A 205 1.76 4.45 -14.34
N ILE A 206 1.09 4.90 -15.39
CA ILE A 206 0.55 6.27 -15.49
C ILE A 206 -0.53 6.49 -14.44
N SER A 207 -1.52 5.59 -14.31
CA SER A 207 -2.58 5.75 -13.31
C SER A 207 -2.03 5.80 -11.88
N ALA A 208 -0.95 5.07 -11.57
CA ALA A 208 -0.31 5.10 -10.26
C ALA A 208 0.42 6.39 -9.94
N TYR A 209 0.75 7.21 -10.95
CA TYR A 209 1.26 8.57 -10.74
C TYR A 209 0.12 9.59 -10.73
N LEU A 210 -0.80 9.51 -11.69
CA LEU A 210 -1.87 10.50 -11.83
C LEU A 210 -2.87 10.46 -10.68
N ALA A 211 -3.28 9.27 -10.21
CA ALA A 211 -4.31 9.17 -9.19
C ALA A 211 -3.87 9.75 -7.82
N PRO A 212 -2.67 9.45 -7.26
CA PRO A 212 -2.24 10.11 -6.03
C PRO A 212 -2.13 11.64 -6.17
N ILE A 213 -1.62 12.14 -7.29
CA ILE A 213 -1.55 13.59 -7.56
C ILE A 213 -2.95 14.19 -7.59
N GLY A 214 -3.88 13.58 -8.32
CA GLY A 214 -5.27 14.01 -8.35
C GLY A 214 -5.92 14.02 -6.97
N ILE A 215 -5.66 13.01 -6.14
CA ILE A 215 -6.22 12.93 -4.78
C ILE A 215 -5.69 14.10 -3.94
N LEU A 216 -4.39 14.34 -3.97
CA LEU A 216 -3.77 15.44 -3.22
C LEU A 216 -4.32 16.80 -3.67
N LEU A 217 -4.42 17.01 -4.98
CA LEU A 217 -5.00 18.24 -5.55
C LEU A 217 -6.49 18.39 -5.22
N PHE A 218 -7.26 17.30 -5.20
CA PHE A 218 -8.66 17.31 -4.78
C PHE A 218 -8.80 17.77 -3.33
N PHE A 219 -8.11 17.11 -2.40
CA PHE A 219 -8.22 17.43 -0.97
C PHE A 219 -7.68 18.83 -0.65
N ALA A 220 -6.56 19.23 -1.25
CA ALA A 220 -6.03 20.58 -1.10
C ALA A 220 -7.01 21.62 -1.66
N GLY A 221 -7.49 21.42 -2.90
CA GLY A 221 -8.47 22.30 -3.53
C GLY A 221 -9.74 22.41 -2.71
N TYR A 222 -10.30 21.28 -2.27
CA TYR A 222 -11.49 21.24 -1.41
C TYR A 222 -11.27 22.03 -0.11
N PHE A 223 -10.19 21.74 0.61
CA PHE A 223 -9.92 22.40 1.89
C PHE A 223 -9.78 23.92 1.73
N PHE A 224 -9.02 24.39 0.74
CA PHE A 224 -8.79 25.81 0.55
C PHE A 224 -9.99 26.55 -0.06
N LEU A 225 -10.78 25.91 -0.94
CA LEU A 225 -11.97 26.54 -1.52
C LEU A 225 -13.07 26.71 -0.47
N PHE A 226 -13.24 25.72 0.40
CA PHE A 226 -14.43 25.61 1.23
C PHE A 226 -14.20 25.90 2.72
N LYS A 227 -12.97 26.25 3.13
CA LYS A 227 -12.59 26.48 4.54
C LYS A 227 -13.56 27.40 5.31
N ASN A 228 -14.06 28.45 4.65
CA ASN A 228 -14.84 29.52 5.28
C ASN A 228 -16.31 29.59 4.80
N SER A 229 -16.71 28.74 3.84
CA SER A 229 -18.01 28.84 3.18
C SER A 229 -18.97 27.70 3.50
N LEU A 230 -18.49 26.63 4.16
CA LEU A 230 -19.33 25.50 4.53
C LEU A 230 -20.13 25.80 5.80
N MET A 231 -21.33 25.19 5.88
CA MET A 231 -22.10 25.19 7.11
C MET A 231 -21.33 24.48 8.23
N ASN A 232 -21.74 24.61 9.49
CA ASN A 232 -21.07 23.87 10.56
C ASN A 232 -21.17 22.34 10.32
N PHE A 233 -20.05 21.62 10.40
CA PHE A 233 -20.01 20.18 10.10
C PHE A 233 -20.88 19.34 11.04
N GLN A 234 -20.96 19.69 12.33
CA GLN A 234 -21.84 19.00 13.28
C GLN A 234 -23.31 19.24 12.92
N HIS A 235 -23.65 20.46 12.52
CA HIS A 235 -25.00 20.78 12.04
C HIS A 235 -25.35 19.99 10.77
N PHE A 236 -24.43 19.92 9.80
CA PHE A 236 -24.60 19.10 8.59
C PHE A 236 -24.83 17.62 8.92
N LEU A 237 -24.01 17.04 9.80
CA LEU A 237 -24.18 15.65 10.21
C LEU A 237 -25.54 15.41 10.87
N TRP A 238 -25.97 16.34 11.72
CA TRP A 238 -27.27 16.26 12.36
C TRP A 238 -28.42 16.37 11.34
N LEU A 239 -28.34 17.29 10.39
CA LEU A 239 -29.28 17.43 9.28
C LEU A 239 -29.38 16.13 8.47
N SER A 240 -28.24 15.56 8.06
CA SER A 240 -28.19 14.27 7.35
C SER A 240 -28.80 13.13 8.17
N LEU A 241 -28.58 13.08 9.49
CA LEU A 241 -29.18 12.05 10.34
C LEU A 241 -30.71 12.21 10.46
N GLN A 242 -31.19 13.43 10.68
CA GLN A 242 -32.62 13.72 10.80
C GLN A 242 -33.35 13.37 9.50
N GLU A 243 -32.86 13.87 8.36
CA GLU A 243 -33.48 13.60 7.07
C GLU A 243 -33.40 12.11 6.65
N ALA A 244 -32.42 11.36 7.14
CA ALA A 244 -32.32 9.93 6.83
C ALA A 244 -33.49 9.10 7.40
N PHE A 245 -34.11 9.57 8.49
CA PHE A 245 -35.23 8.88 9.16
C PHE A 245 -36.57 9.62 9.01
N GLN A 246 -36.54 10.94 8.80
CA GLN A 246 -37.72 11.80 8.69
C GLN A 246 -37.53 12.88 7.61
N PRO A 247 -37.38 12.54 6.31
CA PRO A 247 -37.27 13.56 5.30
C PRO A 247 -38.62 14.26 5.10
N LEU A 248 -38.58 15.50 4.64
CA LEU A 248 -39.79 16.26 4.29
C LEU A 248 -40.72 15.51 3.31
N THR A 249 -40.18 14.62 2.48
CA THR A 249 -40.93 13.76 1.55
C THR A 249 -41.73 12.63 2.24
N ALA A 250 -41.41 12.27 3.49
CA ALA A 250 -42.13 11.25 4.25
C ALA A 250 -43.50 11.72 4.75
N ILE A 251 -43.73 13.05 4.80
CA ILE A 251 -44.97 13.66 5.31
C ILE A 251 -46.20 13.26 4.46
N ALA A 252 -46.01 12.88 3.18
CA ALA A 252 -47.09 12.50 2.27
C ALA A 252 -47.25 10.99 2.00
N GLY A 253 -46.31 10.13 2.38
CA GLY A 253 -46.26 8.74 1.89
C GLY A 253 -45.67 7.67 2.82
N GLY A 254 -45.28 8.02 4.05
CA GLY A 254 -44.82 7.07 5.06
C GLY A 254 -43.49 6.36 4.75
N THR A 255 -43.20 5.28 5.50
CA THR A 255 -41.92 4.55 5.46
C THR A 255 -41.64 3.85 4.12
N PHE A 256 -42.66 3.54 3.33
CA PHE A 256 -42.50 2.89 2.03
C PHE A 256 -41.91 3.84 0.97
N VAL A 257 -42.41 5.07 0.90
CA VAL A 257 -41.85 6.11 0.01
C VAL A 257 -40.42 6.43 0.40
N LEU A 258 -40.13 6.47 1.72
CA LEU A 258 -38.79 6.65 2.25
C LEU A 258 -37.80 5.58 1.72
N ALA A 259 -38.15 4.31 1.87
CA ALA A 259 -37.33 3.19 1.40
C ALA A 259 -37.14 3.22 -0.12
N ARG A 260 -38.18 3.60 -0.88
CA ARG A 260 -38.10 3.75 -2.34
C ARG A 260 -37.11 4.85 -2.75
N THR A 261 -37.15 6.00 -2.10
CA THR A 261 -36.29 7.14 -2.42
C THR A 261 -34.83 6.82 -2.11
N PHE A 262 -34.52 6.31 -0.91
CA PHE A 262 -33.14 6.01 -0.53
C PHE A 262 -32.54 4.81 -1.26
N SER A 263 -33.35 3.81 -1.62
CA SER A 263 -32.87 2.70 -2.46
C SER A 263 -32.50 3.18 -3.86
N MET A 264 -33.30 4.05 -4.47
CA MET A 264 -32.98 4.67 -5.76
C MET A 264 -31.73 5.56 -5.67
N ALA A 265 -31.66 6.41 -4.66
CA ALA A 265 -30.54 7.34 -4.44
C ALA A 265 -29.22 6.61 -4.12
N SER A 266 -29.27 5.56 -3.30
CA SER A 266 -28.08 4.72 -3.04
C SER A 266 -27.73 3.87 -4.26
N GLY A 267 -28.73 3.37 -4.98
CA GLY A 267 -28.55 2.62 -6.24
C GLY A 267 -27.78 3.43 -7.28
N ILE A 268 -28.17 4.70 -7.51
CA ILE A 268 -27.46 5.57 -8.46
C ILE A 268 -26.02 5.83 -8.04
N PHE A 269 -25.75 6.01 -6.73
CA PHE A 269 -24.40 6.15 -6.21
C PHE A 269 -23.53 4.91 -6.51
N PHE A 270 -24.06 3.71 -6.28
CA PHE A 270 -23.30 2.48 -6.48
C PHE A 270 -23.08 2.11 -7.94
N VAL A 271 -24.04 2.39 -8.82
CA VAL A 271 -23.82 2.26 -10.27
C VAL A 271 -22.77 3.28 -10.74
N SER A 272 -22.82 4.53 -10.26
CA SER A 272 -21.88 5.59 -10.64
C SER A 272 -20.45 5.31 -10.17
N THR A 273 -20.29 4.71 -8.98
CA THR A 273 -19.01 4.21 -8.45
C THR A 273 -18.64 2.82 -9.01
N GLU A 274 -19.43 2.31 -9.95
CA GLU A 274 -19.15 1.08 -10.70
C GLU A 274 -19.10 -0.18 -9.82
N THR A 275 -19.76 -0.13 -8.67
CA THR A 275 -19.76 -1.20 -7.69
C THR A 275 -20.64 -2.35 -8.16
N GLY A 276 -20.06 -3.55 -8.24
CA GLY A 276 -20.77 -4.76 -8.67
C GLY A 276 -20.78 -4.99 -10.19
N ILE A 277 -20.25 -4.08 -11.02
CA ILE A 277 -20.24 -4.22 -12.50
C ILE A 277 -19.08 -5.12 -12.99
N GLY A 278 -18.08 -5.37 -12.16
CA GLY A 278 -16.99 -6.30 -12.47
C GLY A 278 -15.74 -5.69 -13.13
N LYS A 279 -15.69 -4.35 -13.29
CA LYS A 279 -14.52 -3.61 -13.81
C LYS A 279 -13.24 -3.88 -12.98
N SER A 280 -13.34 -3.90 -11.66
CA SER A 280 -12.20 -4.09 -10.75
C SER A 280 -11.46 -5.42 -10.96
N ALA A 281 -12.17 -6.47 -11.38
CA ALA A 281 -11.62 -7.80 -11.62
C ALA A 281 -10.66 -7.83 -12.82
N GLY A 282 -10.90 -7.00 -13.84
CA GLY A 282 -10.05 -6.95 -15.03
C GLY A 282 -8.59 -6.67 -14.64
N VAL A 283 -8.34 -5.52 -14.02
CA VAL A 283 -6.98 -5.05 -13.70
C VAL A 283 -6.36 -5.88 -12.56
N SER A 284 -7.17 -6.24 -11.56
CA SER A 284 -6.70 -6.95 -10.37
C SER A 284 -6.00 -8.28 -10.69
N GLY A 285 -6.41 -8.99 -11.75
CA GLY A 285 -5.76 -10.24 -12.14
C GLY A 285 -4.32 -10.08 -12.67
N VAL A 286 -3.87 -8.87 -13.00
CA VAL A 286 -2.48 -8.63 -13.45
C VAL A 286 -1.52 -8.35 -12.28
N VAL A 287 -2.05 -8.26 -11.05
CA VAL A 287 -1.27 -7.99 -9.85
C VAL A 287 -0.24 -9.07 -9.58
N ARG A 288 0.94 -8.61 -9.18
CA ARG A 288 2.05 -9.41 -8.70
C ARG A 288 1.80 -9.78 -7.24
N THR A 289 1.25 -10.96 -7.01
CA THR A 289 0.96 -11.46 -5.66
C THR A 289 1.23 -12.96 -5.53
N ASP A 290 1.63 -13.37 -4.33
CA ASP A 290 1.73 -14.74 -3.82
C ASP A 290 0.36 -15.30 -3.42
N PHE A 291 -0.53 -14.46 -2.88
CA PHE A 291 -1.89 -14.85 -2.48
C PHE A 291 -2.97 -14.00 -3.18
N PRO A 292 -3.98 -14.62 -3.82
CA PRO A 292 -5.10 -13.89 -4.44
C PRO A 292 -5.84 -12.94 -3.49
N ALA A 293 -6.05 -13.38 -2.25
CA ALA A 293 -6.79 -12.63 -1.24
C ALA A 293 -6.18 -11.27 -0.90
N LYS A 294 -4.85 -11.09 -1.05
CA LYS A 294 -4.17 -9.82 -0.78
C LYS A 294 -4.74 -8.67 -1.61
N GLN A 295 -4.90 -8.87 -2.92
CA GLN A 295 -5.50 -7.86 -3.79
C GLN A 295 -7.00 -7.73 -3.54
N GLY A 296 -7.68 -8.82 -3.19
CA GLY A 296 -9.06 -8.77 -2.71
C GLY A 296 -9.22 -7.74 -1.59
N LEU A 297 -8.41 -7.83 -0.55
CA LEU A 297 -8.47 -6.93 0.61
C LEU A 297 -8.19 -5.48 0.19
N VAL A 298 -7.16 -5.25 -0.63
CA VAL A 298 -6.84 -3.92 -1.16
C VAL A 298 -8.00 -3.31 -1.95
N SER A 299 -8.68 -4.11 -2.79
CA SER A 299 -9.81 -3.64 -3.59
C SER A 299 -11.02 -3.18 -2.77
N MET A 300 -11.17 -3.63 -1.51
CA MET A 300 -12.23 -3.15 -0.61
C MET A 300 -12.07 -1.66 -0.25
N LEU A 301 -10.82 -1.19 -0.18
CA LEU A 301 -10.51 0.18 0.23
C LEU A 301 -11.17 1.22 -0.67
N ALA A 302 -11.38 0.91 -1.95
CA ALA A 302 -11.96 1.85 -2.90
C ALA A 302 -13.42 2.19 -2.52
N THR A 303 -14.24 1.18 -2.19
CA THR A 303 -15.61 1.40 -1.70
C THR A 303 -15.61 2.18 -0.37
N PHE A 304 -14.60 1.98 0.49
CA PHE A 304 -14.44 2.79 1.70
C PHE A 304 -14.18 4.26 1.38
N PHE A 305 -13.20 4.56 0.53
CA PHE A 305 -12.87 5.93 0.16
C PHE A 305 -14.01 6.63 -0.60
N GLU A 306 -14.63 5.95 -1.57
CA GLU A 306 -15.78 6.46 -2.33
C GLU A 306 -16.96 6.74 -1.40
N GLY A 307 -17.34 5.75 -0.58
CA GLY A 307 -18.58 5.75 0.20
C GLY A 307 -18.54 6.53 1.50
N PHE A 308 -17.39 6.66 2.17
CA PHE A 308 -17.28 7.37 3.46
C PHE A 308 -16.61 8.73 3.35
N ILE A 309 -15.64 8.87 2.44
CA ILE A 309 -14.80 10.07 2.39
C ILE A 309 -15.28 11.00 1.28
N VAL A 310 -15.24 10.54 0.02
CA VAL A 310 -15.60 11.41 -1.11
C VAL A 310 -17.08 11.79 -1.09
N SER A 311 -17.97 10.84 -0.80
CA SER A 311 -19.41 11.11 -0.71
C SER A 311 -19.76 12.16 0.35
N THR A 312 -19.16 12.05 1.54
CA THR A 312 -19.35 13.01 2.64
C THR A 312 -18.92 14.40 2.22
N LEU A 313 -17.73 14.54 1.62
CA LEU A 313 -17.22 15.83 1.18
C LEU A 313 -18.09 16.48 0.11
N VAL A 314 -18.57 15.70 -0.86
CA VAL A 314 -19.40 16.18 -1.97
C VAL A 314 -20.80 16.58 -1.46
N ILE A 315 -21.46 15.71 -0.70
CA ILE A 315 -22.80 16.00 -0.16
C ILE A 315 -22.73 17.18 0.80
N TYR A 316 -21.69 17.29 1.63
CA TYR A 316 -21.49 18.42 2.53
C TYR A 316 -21.30 19.74 1.78
N ALA A 317 -20.48 19.76 0.73
CA ALA A 317 -20.28 20.94 -0.09
C ALA A 317 -21.58 21.35 -0.80
N LEU A 318 -22.25 20.43 -1.49
CA LEU A 318 -23.47 20.75 -2.23
C LEU A 318 -24.61 21.20 -1.29
N SER A 319 -24.76 20.55 -0.13
CA SER A 319 -25.77 20.95 0.86
C SER A 319 -25.48 22.33 1.46
N SER A 320 -24.21 22.68 1.66
CA SER A 320 -23.81 24.02 2.16
C SER A 320 -24.16 25.14 1.18
N TYR A 321 -24.15 24.85 -0.11
CA TYR A 321 -24.50 25.79 -1.16
C TYR A 321 -25.96 25.67 -1.63
N GLY A 322 -26.76 24.82 -0.98
CA GLY A 322 -28.17 24.61 -1.33
C GLY A 322 -28.39 24.00 -2.72
N ALA A 323 -27.39 23.29 -3.27
CA ALA A 323 -27.43 22.74 -4.62
C ALA A 323 -28.08 21.34 -4.66
N PHE A 324 -29.39 21.31 -4.50
CA PHE A 324 -30.19 20.08 -4.43
C PHE A 324 -30.75 19.64 -5.78
N LYS A 325 -30.87 20.54 -6.76
CA LYS A 325 -31.35 20.23 -8.11
C LYS A 325 -30.22 20.18 -9.13
N MET A 326 -30.42 19.46 -10.23
CA MET A 326 -29.43 19.35 -11.32
C MET A 326 -28.93 20.71 -11.80
N GLU A 327 -29.83 21.66 -12.04
CA GLU A 327 -29.46 23.01 -12.51
C GLU A 327 -28.56 23.75 -11.51
N GLU A 328 -28.87 23.65 -10.22
CA GLU A 328 -28.10 24.27 -9.12
C GLU A 328 -26.72 23.60 -8.98
N GLN A 329 -26.65 22.28 -9.09
CA GLN A 329 -25.40 21.52 -9.04
C GLN A 329 -24.49 21.83 -10.24
N MET A 330 -25.05 21.92 -11.43
CA MET A 330 -24.31 22.30 -12.63
C MET A 330 -23.84 23.75 -12.56
N PHE A 331 -24.67 24.67 -12.05
CA PHE A 331 -24.27 26.05 -11.79
C PHE A 331 -23.12 26.14 -10.78
N PHE A 332 -23.21 25.42 -9.66
CA PHE A 332 -22.16 25.33 -8.65
C PHE A 332 -20.83 24.85 -9.25
N LEU A 333 -20.86 23.75 -10.02
CA LEU A 333 -19.67 23.18 -10.65
C LEU A 333 -19.06 24.12 -11.69
N ASN A 334 -19.90 24.72 -12.54
CA ASN A 334 -19.44 25.68 -13.56
C ASN A 334 -18.80 26.91 -12.92
N THR A 335 -19.37 27.42 -11.83
CA THR A 335 -18.79 28.54 -11.07
C THR A 335 -17.42 28.18 -10.51
N LEU A 336 -17.28 26.97 -9.96
CA LEU A 336 -16.01 26.48 -9.43
C LEU A 336 -14.93 26.39 -10.50
N PHE A 337 -15.27 25.89 -11.69
CA PHE A 337 -14.33 25.78 -12.82
C PHE A 337 -14.07 27.08 -13.57
N ARG A 338 -15.02 28.03 -13.61
CA ARG A 338 -14.78 29.38 -14.15
C ARG A 338 -13.72 30.15 -13.37
N GLY A 339 -13.60 29.88 -12.07
CA GLY A 339 -12.53 30.45 -11.24
C GLY A 339 -11.13 29.89 -11.51
N HIS A 340 -10.89 29.13 -12.59
CA HIS A 340 -9.62 28.46 -12.90
C HIS A 340 -8.38 29.36 -12.98
N THR A 341 -8.54 30.69 -13.05
CA THR A 341 -7.42 31.64 -12.92
C THR A 341 -6.84 31.66 -11.50
N ASN A 342 -7.63 31.29 -10.48
CA ASN A 342 -7.17 31.09 -9.12
C ASN A 342 -6.44 29.73 -9.03
N PRO A 343 -5.20 29.67 -8.47
CA PRO A 343 -4.44 28.43 -8.32
C PRO A 343 -5.20 27.31 -7.59
N VAL A 344 -6.09 27.64 -6.66
CA VAL A 344 -6.85 26.66 -5.88
C VAL A 344 -7.96 26.02 -6.74
N ASN A 345 -8.73 26.83 -7.47
CA ASN A 345 -9.72 26.34 -8.42
C ASN A 345 -9.06 25.54 -9.54
N ALA A 346 -7.91 26.01 -10.04
CA ALA A 346 -7.12 25.30 -11.03
C ALA A 346 -6.69 23.92 -10.51
N ALA A 347 -6.21 23.83 -9.27
CA ALA A 347 -5.84 22.55 -8.64
C ALA A 347 -7.04 21.59 -8.58
N PHE A 348 -8.21 22.08 -8.18
CA PHE A 348 -9.44 21.27 -8.13
C PHE A 348 -9.87 20.79 -9.53
N PHE A 349 -9.81 21.66 -10.53
CA PHE A 349 -10.09 21.30 -11.93
C PHE A 349 -9.09 20.27 -12.48
N ILE A 350 -7.79 20.49 -12.28
CA ILE A 350 -6.72 19.57 -12.71
C ILE A 350 -6.93 18.21 -12.07
N SER A 351 -7.29 18.15 -10.78
CA SER A 351 -7.65 16.89 -10.12
C SER A 351 -8.74 16.12 -10.87
N PHE A 352 -9.84 16.80 -11.22
CA PHE A 352 -10.95 16.20 -11.95
C PHE A 352 -10.50 15.67 -13.32
N LEU A 353 -9.68 16.44 -14.05
CA LEU A 353 -9.15 16.03 -15.35
C LEU A 353 -8.22 14.81 -15.24
N LEU A 354 -7.30 14.81 -14.27
CA LEU A 354 -6.40 13.69 -14.03
C LEU A 354 -7.18 12.41 -13.70
N PHE A 355 -8.20 12.52 -12.85
CA PHE A 355 -9.06 11.38 -12.52
C PHE A 355 -9.97 10.95 -13.67
N GLY A 356 -10.41 11.88 -14.52
CA GLY A 356 -11.10 11.56 -15.76
C GLY A 356 -10.24 10.68 -16.66
N ILE A 357 -8.97 11.05 -16.88
CA ILE A 357 -8.01 10.23 -17.63
C ILE A 357 -7.82 8.85 -16.99
N VAL A 358 -7.61 8.81 -15.66
CA VAL A 358 -7.47 7.54 -14.93
C VAL A 358 -8.71 6.65 -15.11
N SER A 359 -9.92 7.20 -14.99
CA SER A 359 -11.16 6.47 -15.15
C SER A 359 -11.33 5.88 -16.56
N ILE A 360 -11.11 6.69 -17.60
CA ILE A 360 -11.19 6.26 -19.01
C ILE A 360 -10.19 5.12 -19.27
N THR A 361 -8.96 5.24 -18.76
CA THR A 361 -7.94 4.19 -18.94
C THR A 361 -8.31 2.88 -18.24
N GLY A 362 -8.94 2.95 -17.06
CA GLY A 362 -9.45 1.78 -16.35
C GLY A 362 -10.61 1.10 -17.08
N TRP A 363 -11.49 1.89 -17.70
CA TRP A 363 -12.58 1.36 -18.55
C TRP A 363 -12.06 0.71 -19.82
N PHE A 364 -11.15 1.39 -20.53
CA PHE A 364 -10.49 0.85 -21.71
C PHE A 364 -9.89 -0.52 -21.43
N TYR A 365 -9.18 -0.66 -20.31
CA TYR A 365 -8.54 -1.92 -19.94
C TYR A 365 -9.58 -3.04 -19.73
N THR A 366 -10.68 -2.75 -19.03
CA THR A 366 -11.77 -3.71 -18.83
C THR A 366 -12.39 -4.14 -20.15
N GLY A 367 -12.64 -3.20 -21.07
CA GLY A 367 -13.12 -3.51 -22.41
C GLY A 367 -12.13 -4.36 -23.20
N GLU A 368 -10.83 -4.07 -23.10
CA GLU A 368 -9.79 -4.85 -23.76
C GLU A 368 -9.78 -6.30 -23.25
N GLN A 369 -10.01 -6.53 -21.94
CA GLN A 369 -10.14 -7.89 -21.39
C GLN A 369 -11.37 -8.63 -21.94
N ASN A 370 -12.53 -7.96 -22.02
CA ASN A 370 -13.73 -8.55 -22.61
C ASN A 370 -13.56 -8.84 -24.12
N ALA A 371 -12.91 -7.94 -24.85
CA ALA A 371 -12.60 -8.12 -26.26
C ALA A 371 -11.63 -9.29 -26.48
N LEU A 372 -10.58 -9.40 -25.68
CA LEU A 372 -9.62 -10.52 -25.74
C LEU A 372 -10.28 -11.86 -25.45
N TYR A 373 -11.30 -11.87 -24.59
CA TYR A 373 -12.07 -13.07 -24.28
C TYR A 373 -12.91 -13.56 -25.45
N ILE A 374 -13.66 -12.68 -26.11
CA ILE A 374 -14.56 -13.05 -27.22
C ILE A 374 -13.82 -13.18 -28.55
N LEU A 375 -12.97 -12.20 -28.87
CA LEU A 375 -12.39 -12.00 -30.21
C LEU A 375 -10.95 -12.53 -30.32
N GLY A 376 -10.30 -12.83 -29.18
CA GLY A 376 -8.89 -13.24 -29.14
C GLY A 376 -7.89 -12.10 -29.39
N GLU A 377 -6.58 -12.42 -29.35
CA GLU A 377 -5.51 -11.41 -29.44
C GLU A 377 -5.46 -10.68 -30.79
N ARG A 378 -5.74 -11.38 -31.91
CA ARG A 378 -5.66 -10.79 -33.27
C ARG A 378 -6.69 -9.67 -33.49
N PHE A 379 -7.91 -9.86 -32.97
CA PHE A 379 -9.01 -8.92 -33.15
C PHE A 379 -9.19 -7.94 -31.99
N ALA A 380 -8.46 -8.10 -30.87
CA ALA A 380 -8.50 -7.12 -29.77
C ALA A 380 -8.01 -5.72 -30.20
N ASN A 381 -7.19 -5.62 -31.25
CA ASN A 381 -6.80 -4.34 -31.84
C ASN A 381 -7.99 -3.57 -32.44
N PHE A 382 -9.01 -4.28 -32.96
CA PHE A 382 -10.23 -3.67 -33.46
C PHE A 382 -10.99 -2.95 -32.34
N PHE A 383 -11.09 -3.56 -31.15
CA PHE A 383 -11.71 -2.91 -30.00
C PHE A 383 -11.00 -1.60 -29.63
N ARG A 384 -9.67 -1.53 -29.74
CA ARG A 384 -8.92 -0.29 -29.45
C ARG A 384 -9.32 0.83 -30.39
N ILE A 385 -9.41 0.54 -31.69
CA ILE A 385 -9.84 1.50 -32.70
C ILE A 385 -11.29 1.91 -32.44
N LEU A 386 -12.18 0.94 -32.19
CA LEU A 386 -13.59 1.20 -31.89
C LEU A 386 -13.75 2.14 -30.69
N PHE A 387 -13.04 1.88 -29.60
CA PHE A 387 -13.09 2.71 -28.39
C PHE A 387 -12.65 4.15 -28.66
N LEU A 388 -11.58 4.35 -29.45
CA LEU A 388 -11.09 5.68 -29.82
C LEU A 388 -12.08 6.42 -30.73
N VAL A 389 -12.67 5.73 -31.70
CA VAL A 389 -13.72 6.28 -32.56
C VAL A 389 -14.94 6.68 -31.73
N THR A 390 -15.35 5.86 -30.75
CA THR A 390 -16.49 6.19 -29.87
C THR A 390 -16.25 7.46 -29.07
N ILE A 391 -15.05 7.68 -28.54
CA ILE A 391 -14.71 8.91 -27.81
C ILE A 391 -14.87 10.14 -28.73
N LEU A 392 -14.23 10.13 -29.90
CA LEU A 392 -14.29 11.26 -30.83
C LEU A 392 -15.71 11.48 -31.39
N ALA A 393 -16.42 10.41 -31.71
CA ALA A 393 -17.81 10.47 -32.19
C ALA A 393 -18.74 11.05 -31.12
N ALA A 394 -18.57 10.69 -29.85
CA ALA A 394 -19.36 11.23 -28.76
C ALA A 394 -19.15 12.74 -28.63
N ALA A 395 -17.90 13.22 -28.61
CA ALA A 395 -17.60 14.65 -28.60
C ALA A 395 -18.24 15.40 -29.79
N TYR A 396 -18.13 14.83 -30.99
CA TYR A 396 -18.74 15.41 -32.19
C TYR A 396 -20.26 15.50 -32.08
N LEU A 397 -20.91 14.44 -31.57
CA LEU A 397 -22.35 14.43 -31.33
C LEU A 397 -22.77 15.48 -30.31
N TYR A 398 -21.98 15.72 -29.25
CA TYR A 398 -22.24 16.81 -28.31
C TYR A 398 -22.20 18.17 -28.99
N VAL A 399 -21.18 18.43 -29.81
CA VAL A 399 -21.05 19.70 -30.55
C VAL A 399 -22.24 19.93 -31.50
N LYS A 400 -22.83 18.87 -32.05
CA LYS A 400 -23.98 18.96 -32.97
C LYS A 400 -25.34 18.99 -32.30
N LYS A 401 -25.54 18.21 -31.21
CA LYS A 401 -26.85 17.99 -30.57
C LYS A 401 -27.00 18.68 -29.20
N GLY A 402 -25.94 19.29 -28.68
CA GLY A 402 -25.96 19.96 -27.39
C GLY A 402 -26.07 18.99 -26.21
N GLU A 403 -26.66 19.44 -25.11
CA GLU A 403 -26.66 18.72 -23.83
C GLU A 403 -27.57 17.48 -23.79
N ALA A 404 -28.57 17.39 -24.68
CA ALA A 404 -29.52 16.28 -24.69
C ALA A 404 -28.84 14.90 -24.81
N ILE A 405 -27.82 14.79 -25.65
CA ILE A 405 -27.08 13.53 -25.87
C ILE A 405 -26.35 13.05 -24.60
N LEU A 406 -26.00 13.96 -23.69
CA LEU A 406 -25.35 13.62 -22.43
C LEU A 406 -26.33 12.83 -21.54
N TYR A 407 -27.56 13.31 -21.40
CA TYR A 407 -28.59 12.65 -20.59
C TYR A 407 -28.97 11.29 -21.16
N ASP A 408 -29.13 11.19 -22.49
CA ASP A 408 -29.41 9.92 -23.18
C ASP A 408 -28.29 8.89 -22.95
N ALA A 409 -27.03 9.33 -23.06
CA ALA A 409 -25.88 8.46 -22.84
C ALA A 409 -25.76 7.97 -21.38
N PHE A 410 -26.09 8.82 -20.40
CA PHE A 410 -26.16 8.41 -18.99
C PHE A 410 -27.25 7.36 -18.76
N GLY A 411 -28.46 7.59 -19.29
CA GLY A 411 -29.56 6.64 -19.18
C GLY A 411 -29.18 5.26 -19.75
N LEU A 412 -28.73 5.23 -21.00
CA LEU A 412 -28.28 3.99 -21.66
C LEU A 412 -27.12 3.33 -20.89
N GLY A 413 -26.14 4.11 -20.45
CA GLY A 413 -24.96 3.63 -19.75
C GLY A 413 -25.29 2.97 -18.40
N TYR A 414 -26.22 3.54 -17.63
CA TYR A 414 -26.67 2.95 -16.37
C TYR A 414 -27.50 1.69 -16.58
N SER A 415 -28.37 1.64 -17.59
CA SER A 415 -29.11 0.41 -17.92
C SER A 415 -28.16 -0.73 -18.29
N LEU A 416 -27.18 -0.48 -19.17
CA LEU A 416 -26.17 -1.46 -19.57
C LEU A 416 -25.30 -1.91 -18.38
N SER A 417 -24.98 -0.99 -17.47
CA SER A 417 -24.23 -1.27 -16.25
C SER A 417 -24.96 -2.25 -15.33
N ILE A 418 -26.27 -2.06 -15.14
CA ILE A 418 -27.10 -2.95 -14.32
C ILE A 418 -27.17 -4.35 -14.96
N ILE A 419 -27.41 -4.42 -16.28
CA ILE A 419 -27.45 -5.69 -17.02
C ILE A 419 -26.11 -6.43 -16.86
N THR A 420 -25.00 -5.71 -16.99
CA THR A 420 -23.64 -6.26 -16.86
C THR A 420 -23.35 -6.74 -15.43
N ALA A 421 -23.92 -6.09 -14.42
CA ALA A 421 -23.70 -6.44 -13.02
C ALA A 421 -24.36 -7.77 -12.62
N VAL A 422 -25.53 -8.12 -13.18
CA VAL A 422 -26.31 -9.30 -12.76
C VAL A 422 -25.51 -10.61 -12.80
N PRO A 423 -24.85 -11.00 -13.92
CA PRO A 423 -24.03 -12.21 -13.97
C PRO A 423 -22.88 -12.21 -12.95
N VAL A 424 -22.26 -11.05 -12.73
CA VAL A 424 -21.14 -10.91 -11.80
C VAL A 424 -21.62 -11.14 -10.38
N LEU A 425 -22.68 -10.43 -9.97
CA LEU A 425 -23.25 -10.49 -8.64
C LEU A 425 -23.68 -11.92 -8.25
N ILE A 426 -24.37 -12.62 -9.15
CA ILE A 426 -24.71 -14.05 -8.96
C ILE A 426 -23.44 -14.87 -8.74
N SER A 427 -22.42 -14.66 -9.57
CA SER A 427 -21.15 -15.40 -9.48
C SER A 427 -20.40 -15.13 -8.17
N LEU A 428 -20.47 -13.92 -7.61
CA LEU A 428 -19.84 -13.61 -6.33
C LEU A 428 -20.47 -14.40 -5.17
N VAL A 429 -21.79 -14.62 -5.21
CA VAL A 429 -22.51 -15.45 -4.23
C VAL A 429 -22.11 -16.91 -4.37
N LEU A 430 -22.12 -17.45 -5.60
CA LEU A 430 -21.86 -18.87 -5.85
C LEU A 430 -20.40 -19.28 -5.60
N LEU A 431 -19.47 -18.33 -5.74
CA LEU A 431 -18.03 -18.58 -5.63
C LEU A 431 -17.42 -18.03 -4.34
N GLU A 432 -18.24 -17.63 -3.36
CA GLU A 432 -17.78 -17.04 -2.10
C GLU A 432 -16.87 -18.00 -1.31
N LYS A 433 -17.16 -19.30 -1.34
CA LYS A 433 -16.37 -20.34 -0.67
C LYS A 433 -14.93 -20.34 -1.16
N ILE A 434 -14.70 -20.13 -2.46
CA ILE A 434 -13.35 -20.10 -3.06
C ILE A 434 -12.58 -18.90 -2.53
N ALA A 435 -13.19 -17.71 -2.55
CA ALA A 435 -12.56 -16.51 -2.01
C ALA A 435 -12.26 -16.63 -0.51
N ARG A 436 -13.16 -17.25 0.26
CA ARG A 436 -12.95 -17.54 1.68
C ARG A 436 -11.80 -18.52 1.91
N THR A 437 -11.67 -19.56 1.09
CA THR A 437 -10.56 -20.52 1.17
C THR A 437 -9.22 -19.85 0.87
N GLU A 438 -9.16 -18.99 -0.16
CA GLU A 438 -7.96 -18.21 -0.47
C GLU A 438 -7.60 -17.22 0.66
N LEU A 439 -8.60 -16.63 1.32
CA LEU A 439 -8.38 -15.80 2.52
C LEU A 439 -7.81 -16.62 3.67
N LYS A 440 -8.41 -17.77 3.98
CA LYS A 440 -7.93 -18.66 5.04
C LYS A 440 -6.49 -19.09 4.76
N ARG A 441 -6.21 -19.50 3.52
CA ARG A 441 -4.88 -19.91 3.06
C ARG A 441 -3.85 -18.80 3.26
N PHE A 442 -4.19 -17.58 2.83
CA PHE A 442 -3.34 -16.41 3.06
C PHE A 442 -3.02 -16.23 4.56
N LEU A 443 -4.05 -16.24 5.41
CA LEU A 443 -3.86 -16.02 6.85
C LEU A 443 -3.05 -17.14 7.51
N THR A 444 -3.23 -18.40 7.11
CA THR A 444 -2.50 -19.54 7.69
C THR A 444 -1.07 -19.66 7.19
N GLU A 445 -0.84 -19.56 5.87
CA GLU A 445 0.48 -19.79 5.27
C GLU A 445 1.41 -18.58 5.42
N SER A 446 0.88 -17.36 5.41
CA SER A 446 1.72 -16.16 5.60
C SER A 446 1.99 -15.83 7.07
N GLY A 447 1.35 -16.53 8.01
CA GLY A 447 1.35 -16.17 9.43
C GLY A 447 0.68 -14.83 9.74
N ALA A 448 0.00 -14.20 8.77
CA ALA A 448 -0.72 -12.96 8.97
C ALA A 448 -1.90 -13.18 9.93
N ARG A 449 -1.72 -12.76 11.19
CA ARG A 449 -2.82 -12.66 12.16
C ARG A 449 -3.44 -11.28 12.09
N TYR A 450 -4.78 -11.23 12.16
CA TYR A 450 -5.50 -9.98 12.29
C TYR A 450 -5.45 -9.56 13.76
N GLU A 451 -4.63 -8.56 14.04
CA GLU A 451 -4.58 -7.90 15.33
C GLU A 451 -4.73 -6.43 15.01
N VAL A 452 -5.96 -5.91 15.11
CA VAL A 452 -6.30 -4.54 14.67
C VAL A 452 -5.29 -3.52 15.21
N LEU A 453 -4.94 -3.63 16.49
CA LEU A 453 -3.94 -2.79 17.14
C LEU A 453 -2.54 -2.96 16.56
N LYS A 454 -2.11 -4.20 16.26
CA LYS A 454 -0.81 -4.49 15.66
C LYS A 454 -0.75 -4.02 14.21
N ASP A 455 -1.78 -4.25 13.42
CA ASP A 455 -1.83 -3.80 12.03
C ASP A 455 -1.91 -2.27 11.94
N PHE A 456 -2.64 -1.63 12.85
CA PHE A 456 -2.63 -0.18 13.01
C PHE A 456 -1.25 0.34 13.43
N TYR A 457 -0.60 -0.30 14.41
CA TYR A 457 0.77 0.03 14.80
C TYR A 457 1.75 -0.12 13.63
N LEU A 458 1.67 -1.21 12.86
CA LEU A 458 2.50 -1.44 11.67
C LEU A 458 2.19 -0.45 10.54
N LEU A 459 0.94 0.03 10.43
CA LEU A 459 0.55 1.08 9.51
C LEU A 459 1.16 2.43 9.91
N ILE A 460 1.08 2.81 11.18
CA ILE A 460 1.77 3.99 11.70
C ILE A 460 3.26 3.89 11.38
N LEU A 461 3.87 2.73 11.66
CA LEU A 461 5.26 2.48 11.32
C LEU A 461 5.54 2.53 9.82
N SER A 462 4.57 2.35 8.92
CA SER A 462 4.83 2.48 7.48
C SER A 462 4.85 3.94 7.03
N ILE A 463 3.95 4.76 7.58
CA ILE A 463 3.73 6.17 7.22
C ILE A 463 4.76 7.10 7.87
N VAL A 464 5.09 6.88 9.14
CA VAL A 464 5.97 7.77 9.92
C VAL A 464 7.34 7.96 9.23
N PRO A 465 7.88 9.18 9.10
CA PRO A 465 9.20 9.44 8.52
C PRO A 465 10.31 9.01 9.49
N LYS A 466 10.47 7.70 9.68
CA LYS A 466 11.31 7.05 10.69
C LYS A 466 12.76 7.54 10.69
N ASN A 467 13.34 7.74 9.51
CA ASN A 467 14.70 8.25 9.37
C ASN A 467 14.83 9.68 9.88
N LEU A 468 13.88 10.56 9.54
CA LEU A 468 13.85 11.94 10.06
C LEU A 468 13.67 11.96 11.58
N LEU A 469 12.73 11.16 12.12
CA LEU A 469 12.54 11.08 13.56
C LEU A 469 13.78 10.55 14.29
N SER A 470 14.44 9.53 13.75
CA SER A 470 15.65 8.97 14.34
C SER A 470 16.83 9.94 14.26
N LEU A 471 16.92 10.74 13.19
CA LEU A 471 17.90 11.82 13.06
C LEU A 471 17.66 12.92 14.11
N LEU A 472 16.43 13.42 14.23
CA LEU A 472 16.05 14.43 15.23
C LEU A 472 16.30 13.92 16.64
N PHE A 473 15.91 12.68 16.92
CA PHE A 473 16.15 12.04 18.20
C PHE A 473 17.65 11.91 18.50
N GLY A 474 18.47 11.51 17.52
CA GLY A 474 19.92 11.44 17.67
C GLY A 474 20.57 12.80 17.96
N LEU A 475 20.07 13.88 17.34
CA LEU A 475 20.49 15.26 17.64
C LEU A 475 20.14 15.66 19.07
N LEU A 476 18.92 15.37 19.52
CA LEU A 476 18.47 15.63 20.89
C LEU A 476 19.28 14.80 21.91
N ALA A 477 19.45 13.51 21.66
CA ALA A 477 20.19 12.60 22.55
C ALA A 477 21.67 12.98 22.66
N SER A 478 22.24 13.59 21.62
CA SER A 478 23.63 14.06 21.61
C SER A 478 23.80 15.49 22.15
N SER A 479 22.70 16.19 22.44
CA SER A 479 22.74 17.56 22.93
C SER A 479 23.34 17.65 24.33
N ARG A 480 24.14 18.70 24.57
CA ARG A 480 24.71 19.01 25.89
C ARG A 480 23.74 19.90 26.65
N LEU A 481 22.80 19.28 27.36
CA LEU A 481 21.84 20.00 28.20
C LEU A 481 22.52 20.48 29.50
N PRO A 482 22.02 21.57 30.13
CA PRO A 482 22.46 21.96 31.46
C PRO A 482 22.36 20.80 32.46
N ARG A 483 23.36 20.65 33.33
CA ARG A 483 23.49 19.48 34.24
C ARG A 483 22.24 19.21 35.08
N PHE A 484 21.56 20.26 35.54
CA PHE A 484 20.34 20.16 36.34
C PHE A 484 19.16 19.53 35.58
N ILE A 485 19.16 19.56 34.23
CA ILE A 485 18.17 18.90 33.37
C ILE A 485 18.68 17.51 32.96
N LEU A 486 19.96 17.42 32.57
CA LEU A 486 20.55 16.19 32.04
C LEU A 486 20.57 15.07 33.08
N ILE A 487 21.03 15.33 34.29
CA ILE A 487 21.20 14.29 35.32
C ILE A 487 19.86 13.61 35.67
N PRO A 488 18.74 14.34 35.89
CA PRO A 488 17.43 13.70 36.02
C PRO A 488 17.01 12.84 34.83
N ILE A 489 17.29 13.28 33.59
CA ILE A 489 16.99 12.51 32.38
C ILE A 489 17.81 11.20 32.36
N LEU A 490 19.11 11.26 32.64
CA LEU A 490 19.97 10.07 32.68
C LEU A 490 19.50 9.10 33.76
N LYS A 491 19.22 9.58 34.98
CA LYS A 491 18.70 8.76 36.09
C LYS A 491 17.33 8.17 35.78
N ALA A 492 16.45 8.90 35.11
CA ALA A 492 15.16 8.39 34.67
C ALA A 492 15.31 7.30 33.61
N PHE A 493 16.21 7.52 32.64
CA PHE A 493 16.51 6.54 31.58
C PHE A 493 17.12 5.26 32.16
N ALA A 494 18.11 5.38 33.06
CA ALA A 494 18.73 4.24 33.73
C ALA A 494 17.70 3.41 34.53
N ARG A 495 16.78 4.06 35.24
CA ARG A 495 15.69 3.38 35.97
C ARG A 495 14.69 2.72 35.03
N ALA A 496 14.24 3.42 34.00
CA ALA A 496 13.24 2.91 33.06
C ALA A 496 13.70 1.64 32.34
N TYR A 497 14.99 1.59 31.98
CA TYR A 497 15.58 0.44 31.30
C TYR A 497 16.36 -0.50 32.21
N LYS A 498 16.40 -0.27 33.54
CA LYS A 498 17.15 -1.12 34.48
C LYS A 498 18.62 -1.31 34.09
N ILE A 499 19.27 -0.21 33.70
CA ILE A 499 20.69 -0.22 33.32
C ILE A 499 21.54 -0.45 34.57
N ASN A 500 22.46 -1.42 34.50
CA ASN A 500 23.46 -1.63 35.54
C ASN A 500 24.51 -0.51 35.45
N LEU A 501 24.59 0.32 36.49
CA LEU A 501 25.54 1.44 36.56
C LEU A 501 26.89 1.01 37.14
N ASP A 502 26.94 -0.10 37.88
CA ASP A 502 28.15 -0.52 38.60
C ASP A 502 29.25 -1.02 37.66
N GLU A 503 28.87 -1.48 36.47
CA GLU A 503 29.76 -1.92 35.40
C GLU A 503 30.25 -0.79 34.48
N ALA A 504 29.69 0.41 34.57
CA ALA A 504 30.06 1.53 33.71
C ALA A 504 31.41 2.13 34.12
N GLU A 505 32.20 2.57 33.14
CA GLU A 505 33.52 3.20 33.40
C GLU A 505 33.40 4.54 34.15
N LEU A 506 32.37 5.33 33.85
CA LEU A 506 32.14 6.65 34.42
C LEU A 506 30.88 6.67 35.28
N GLU A 507 30.83 7.56 36.26
CA GLU A 507 29.62 7.84 37.01
C GLU A 507 28.56 8.53 36.13
N ILE A 508 27.29 8.31 36.45
CA ILE A 508 26.16 8.85 35.66
C ILE A 508 26.21 10.38 35.48
N GLN A 509 26.85 11.10 36.41
CA GLN A 509 26.94 12.56 36.41
C GLN A 509 28.03 13.10 35.46
N GLU A 510 28.95 12.25 35.04
CA GLU A 510 30.09 12.62 34.19
C GLU A 510 29.72 12.61 32.69
N TYR A 511 28.62 11.97 32.32
CA TYR A 511 28.15 11.94 30.94
C TYR A 511 27.55 13.27 30.52
N ASN A 512 28.06 13.81 29.41
CA ASN A 512 27.65 15.11 28.87
C ASN A 512 26.41 15.08 27.97
N SER A 513 25.85 13.89 27.70
CA SER A 513 24.61 13.72 26.93
C SER A 513 24.00 12.33 27.14
N LEU A 514 22.73 12.15 26.75
CA LEU A 514 22.06 10.85 26.80
C LEU A 514 22.75 9.82 25.90
N ASN A 515 23.21 10.24 24.71
CA ASN A 515 23.91 9.36 23.77
C ASN A 515 25.28 8.93 24.31
N ALA A 516 26.00 9.83 25.01
CA ALA A 516 27.26 9.48 25.67
C ALA A 516 27.05 8.44 26.77
N PHE A 517 25.99 8.59 27.58
CA PHE A 517 25.60 7.61 28.59
C PHE A 517 25.15 6.28 27.97
N PHE A 518 24.37 6.32 26.88
CA PHE A 518 23.91 5.13 26.18
C PHE A 518 25.08 4.32 25.58
N THR A 519 26.06 5.02 25.03
CA THR A 519 27.29 4.45 24.46
C THR A 519 28.44 4.37 25.47
N ARG A 520 28.13 4.34 26.77
CA ARG A 520 29.09 4.16 27.87
C ARG A 520 30.07 3.03 27.56
N ALA A 521 31.32 3.20 27.95
CA ALA A 521 32.25 2.08 28.07
C ALA A 521 31.99 1.33 29.40
N LEU A 522 32.42 0.07 29.45
CA LEU A 522 32.42 -0.70 30.68
C LEU A 522 33.81 -0.66 31.32
N LYS A 523 33.88 -0.93 32.63
CA LYS A 523 35.14 -1.19 33.34
C LYS A 523 35.88 -2.37 32.70
N ALA A 524 37.20 -2.34 32.73
CA ALA A 524 38.04 -3.35 32.05
C ALA A 524 37.76 -4.78 32.55
N GLU A 525 37.45 -4.92 33.83
CA GLU A 525 37.12 -6.16 34.52
C GLU A 525 35.64 -6.60 34.37
N ALA A 526 34.79 -5.80 33.73
CA ALA A 526 33.35 -6.07 33.66
C ALA A 526 33.02 -7.30 32.80
N ARG A 527 33.89 -7.67 31.85
CA ARG A 527 33.70 -8.82 30.96
C ARG A 527 35.00 -9.59 30.79
N ILE A 528 34.91 -10.91 30.92
CA ILE A 528 36.01 -11.83 30.66
C ILE A 528 35.89 -12.28 29.20
N ILE A 529 36.91 -11.99 28.39
CA ILE A 529 37.01 -12.50 27.02
C ILE A 529 37.65 -13.88 27.09
N ASP A 530 36.99 -14.89 26.51
CA ASP A 530 37.60 -16.20 26.36
C ASP A 530 38.97 -16.13 25.66
N SER A 531 39.96 -16.89 26.12
CA SER A 531 41.33 -16.84 25.60
C SER A 531 41.62 -17.87 24.50
N ALA A 532 40.73 -18.82 24.21
CA ALA A 532 41.01 -19.89 23.26
C ALA A 532 41.07 -19.35 21.81
N GLU A 533 42.17 -19.58 21.10
CA GLU A 533 42.36 -19.07 19.72
C GLU A 533 41.31 -19.60 18.73
N ASN A 534 40.81 -20.83 18.95
CA ASN A 534 39.84 -21.49 18.09
C ASN A 534 38.37 -21.26 18.48
N GLU A 535 38.09 -20.40 19.46
CA GLU A 535 36.73 -20.07 19.86
C GLU A 535 36.31 -18.68 19.39
N MET A 536 35.09 -18.59 18.89
CA MET A 536 34.45 -17.31 18.57
C MET A 536 33.61 -16.88 19.77
N VAL A 537 33.67 -15.60 20.09
CA VAL A 537 32.92 -15.02 21.21
C VAL A 537 31.76 -14.17 20.73
N SER A 538 30.77 -13.96 21.59
CA SER A 538 29.71 -12.99 21.35
C SER A 538 30.32 -11.59 21.17
N PRO A 539 29.95 -10.85 20.12
CA PRO A 539 30.46 -9.50 19.88
C PRO A 539 29.72 -8.44 20.70
N VAL A 540 28.63 -8.80 21.38
CA VAL A 540 27.73 -7.85 22.06
C VAL A 540 27.11 -8.45 23.32
N ASP A 541 26.65 -7.57 24.22
CA ASP A 541 25.67 -7.92 25.24
C ASP A 541 24.28 -7.91 24.62
N ALA A 542 23.61 -9.05 24.61
CA ALA A 542 22.36 -9.20 23.86
C ALA A 542 21.53 -10.41 24.29
N LYS A 543 20.36 -10.54 23.68
CA LYS A 543 19.56 -11.76 23.65
C LYS A 543 19.76 -12.50 22.33
N ILE A 544 20.03 -13.81 22.37
CA ILE A 544 20.11 -14.62 21.12
C ILE A 544 18.70 -14.88 20.61
N THR A 545 18.38 -14.40 19.41
CA THR A 545 17.04 -14.53 18.81
C THR A 545 16.93 -15.64 17.77
N GLY A 546 18.05 -16.19 17.32
CA GLY A 546 18.07 -17.29 16.36
C GLY A 546 19.48 -17.53 15.83
N TYR A 547 19.81 -18.79 15.56
CA TYR A 547 21.05 -19.21 14.93
C TYR A 547 20.82 -20.52 14.15
N GLY A 548 21.70 -20.83 13.19
CA GLY A 548 21.63 -22.07 12.41
C GLY A 548 22.36 -21.99 11.07
N ASP A 549 21.98 -22.89 10.16
CA ASP A 549 22.54 -22.99 8.81
C ASP A 549 21.82 -22.10 7.80
N ILE A 550 22.56 -21.62 6.80
CA ILE A 550 22.05 -20.78 5.72
C ILE A 550 21.76 -21.63 4.47
N ASN A 551 20.58 -22.25 4.37
CA ASN A 551 20.27 -23.15 3.27
C ASN A 551 19.87 -22.42 1.99
N GLN A 552 20.56 -22.65 0.87
CA GLN A 552 20.22 -22.06 -0.44
C GLN A 552 20.02 -20.53 -0.39
N ARG A 553 20.85 -19.82 0.39
CA ARG A 553 20.77 -18.36 0.62
C ARG A 553 19.50 -17.89 1.37
N ILE A 554 18.83 -18.79 2.08
CA ILE A 554 17.70 -18.46 2.96
C ILE A 554 18.17 -18.58 4.41
N ILE A 555 17.97 -17.50 5.16
CA ILE A 555 18.16 -17.49 6.62
C ILE A 555 16.77 -17.61 7.25
N ILE A 556 16.58 -18.65 8.07
CA ILE A 556 15.32 -18.89 8.79
C ILE A 556 15.49 -18.49 10.24
N GLN A 557 15.05 -17.30 10.60
CA GLN A 557 15.04 -16.81 11.97
C GLN A 557 13.95 -17.51 12.80
N ALA A 558 14.04 -17.42 14.14
CA ALA A 558 13.06 -18.00 15.05
C ALA A 558 11.60 -17.69 14.66
N LYS A 559 10.72 -18.66 14.95
CA LYS A 559 9.29 -18.65 14.58
C LYS A 559 9.01 -18.62 13.06
N GLY A 560 9.96 -19.05 12.24
CA GLY A 560 9.76 -19.30 10.80
C GLY A 560 9.80 -18.05 9.91
N VAL A 561 10.35 -16.93 10.40
CA VAL A 561 10.55 -15.74 9.58
C VAL A 561 11.81 -15.92 8.74
N ASP A 562 11.64 -15.94 7.42
CA ASP A 562 12.75 -16.11 6.48
C ASP A 562 13.17 -14.78 5.84
N TYR A 563 14.45 -14.69 5.48
CA TYR A 563 14.94 -13.64 4.60
C TYR A 563 16.10 -14.12 3.73
N ASN A 564 16.25 -13.47 2.58
CA ASN A 564 17.25 -13.86 1.60
C ASN A 564 18.61 -13.23 1.93
N LEU A 565 19.66 -14.05 1.96
CA LEU A 565 21.04 -13.64 2.19
C LEU A 565 21.50 -12.60 1.17
N LYS A 566 21.11 -12.73 -0.10
CA LYS A 566 21.43 -11.76 -1.16
C LYS A 566 20.85 -10.40 -0.84
N GLU A 567 19.63 -10.33 -0.32
CA GLU A 567 19.01 -9.07 0.08
C GLU A 567 19.72 -8.49 1.32
N LEU A 568 20.05 -9.33 2.30
CA LEU A 568 20.81 -8.92 3.48
C LEU A 568 22.18 -8.33 3.11
N LEU A 569 22.87 -8.89 2.13
CA LEU A 569 24.19 -8.46 1.66
C LEU A 569 24.15 -7.44 0.49
N GLY A 570 23.05 -6.70 0.32
CA GLY A 570 23.00 -5.55 -0.61
C GLY A 570 22.57 -5.89 -2.04
N GLY A 571 21.68 -6.87 -2.21
CA GLY A 571 21.03 -7.17 -3.49
C GLY A 571 21.94 -7.79 -4.57
N GLY A 572 23.13 -8.25 -4.21
CA GLY A 572 24.15 -8.81 -5.13
C GLY A 572 25.37 -7.92 -5.33
N ALA A 573 25.47 -6.77 -4.65
CA ALA A 573 26.66 -5.92 -4.67
C ALA A 573 27.84 -6.49 -3.83
N SER A 574 27.55 -7.35 -2.84
CA SER A 574 28.58 -7.98 -2.02
C SER A 574 29.29 -9.10 -2.78
N LYS A 575 30.60 -8.95 -2.97
CA LYS A 575 31.47 -10.01 -3.52
C LYS A 575 31.55 -11.28 -2.64
N TYR A 576 31.23 -11.14 -1.35
CA TYR A 576 31.29 -12.23 -0.38
C TYR A 576 30.01 -13.07 -0.29
N LEU A 577 29.04 -12.85 -1.20
CA LEU A 577 27.75 -13.55 -1.15
C LEU A 577 27.91 -15.08 -1.21
N ASP A 578 28.83 -15.56 -2.05
CA ASP A 578 29.04 -16.99 -2.23
C ASP A 578 29.83 -17.61 -1.07
N ASP A 579 30.74 -16.85 -0.43
CA ASP A 579 31.46 -17.30 0.77
C ASP A 579 30.52 -17.67 1.92
N PHE A 580 29.44 -16.89 2.10
CA PHE A 580 28.44 -17.12 3.15
C PHE A 580 27.27 -17.99 2.70
N SER A 581 27.22 -18.38 1.42
CA SER A 581 26.17 -19.28 0.93
C SER A 581 26.37 -20.68 1.53
N ASN A 582 25.37 -21.21 2.22
CA ASN A 582 25.49 -22.46 3.00
C ASN A 582 26.47 -22.38 4.18
N GLY A 583 26.75 -21.18 4.66
CA GLY A 583 27.43 -20.92 5.93
C GLY A 583 26.51 -21.04 7.14
N LYS A 584 26.94 -20.44 8.25
CA LYS A 584 26.16 -20.34 9.49
C LYS A 584 25.83 -18.89 9.83
N TYR A 585 24.76 -18.69 10.59
CA TYR A 585 24.36 -17.36 11.05
C TYR A 585 23.93 -17.38 12.51
N ILE A 586 24.07 -16.25 13.20
CA ILE A 586 23.50 -16.00 14.53
C ILE A 586 23.04 -14.54 14.64
N THR A 587 21.89 -14.33 15.29
CA THR A 587 21.23 -13.01 15.43
C THR A 587 21.11 -12.61 16.89
N PHE A 588 21.74 -11.48 17.24
CA PHE A 588 21.75 -10.87 18.55
C PHE A 588 20.85 -9.64 18.60
N TYR A 589 19.89 -9.62 19.51
CA TYR A 589 19.04 -8.46 19.78
C TYR A 589 19.56 -7.70 21.00
N LEU A 590 19.92 -6.43 20.81
CA LEU A 590 20.36 -5.54 21.87
C LEU A 590 19.15 -4.75 22.35
N SER A 591 18.76 -4.97 23.60
CA SER A 591 17.70 -4.19 24.24
C SER A 591 18.29 -2.91 24.83
N PRO A 592 17.51 -1.83 25.02
CA PRO A 592 18.07 -0.54 25.49
C PRO A 592 18.78 -0.58 26.85
N GLN A 593 18.61 -1.66 27.64
CA GLN A 593 19.30 -1.87 28.90
C GLN A 593 20.74 -2.36 28.72
N ASP A 594 21.04 -3.00 27.59
CA ASP A 594 22.30 -3.70 27.35
C ASP A 594 23.41 -2.71 26.99
N TYR A 595 24.63 -3.21 26.88
CA TYR A 595 25.78 -2.45 26.42
C TYR A 595 25.85 -2.45 24.89
N HIS A 596 25.98 -1.25 24.28
CA HIS A 596 25.73 -1.03 22.84
C HIS A 596 26.99 -0.81 21.99
N ARG A 597 28.17 -1.12 22.54
CA ARG A 597 29.37 -1.26 21.72
C ARG A 597 29.49 -2.70 21.24
N ILE A 598 30.09 -2.84 20.06
CA ILE A 598 30.19 -4.05 19.29
C ILE A 598 31.68 -4.38 19.21
N HIS A 599 32.03 -5.60 19.59
CA HIS A 599 33.39 -6.08 19.68
C HIS A 599 33.68 -7.08 18.56
N SER A 600 34.96 -7.30 18.27
CA SER A 600 35.36 -8.33 17.32
C SER A 600 35.10 -9.72 17.91
N PRO A 601 34.35 -10.60 17.22
CA PRO A 601 34.05 -11.93 17.72
C PRO A 601 35.25 -12.88 17.65
N ALA A 602 36.29 -12.53 16.89
CA ALA A 602 37.51 -13.30 16.73
C ALA A 602 38.67 -12.37 16.36
N TYR A 603 39.89 -12.88 16.50
CA TYR A 603 41.08 -12.24 15.97
C TYR A 603 41.06 -12.28 14.42
N GLY A 604 41.39 -11.17 13.77
CA GLY A 604 41.44 -11.17 12.31
C GLY A 604 41.82 -9.84 11.65
N ARG A 605 41.84 -9.86 10.32
CA ARG A 605 42.07 -8.69 9.47
C ARG A 605 40.75 -8.15 8.93
N ILE A 606 40.51 -6.86 9.09
CA ILE A 606 39.33 -6.19 8.52
C ILE A 606 39.55 -6.02 7.01
N LEU A 607 38.72 -6.70 6.21
CA LEU A 607 38.82 -6.66 4.74
C LEU A 607 38.20 -5.40 4.14
N GLY A 608 37.26 -4.79 4.85
CA GLY A 608 36.47 -3.67 4.36
C GLY A 608 35.08 -3.65 4.95
N TYR A 609 34.22 -2.81 4.37
CA TYR A 609 32.85 -2.69 4.79
C TYR A 609 31.89 -2.46 3.62
N TYR A 610 30.62 -2.77 3.88
CA TYR A 610 29.51 -2.43 3.01
C TYR A 610 28.44 -1.67 3.79
N TYR A 611 28.05 -0.50 3.30
CA TYR A 611 26.94 0.29 3.82
C TYR A 611 25.76 0.20 2.87
N GLU A 612 24.59 -0.16 3.39
CA GLU A 612 23.32 -0.13 2.66
C GLU A 612 22.36 0.86 3.33
N PRO A 613 21.94 1.94 2.63
CA PRO A 613 20.88 2.80 3.10
C PRO A 613 19.55 2.05 3.16
N GLY A 614 18.77 2.32 4.20
CA GLY A 614 17.48 1.64 4.38
C GLY A 614 16.49 2.44 5.21
N LYS A 615 15.41 1.77 5.59
CA LYS A 615 14.46 2.28 6.58
C LYS A 615 15.02 2.05 7.99
N LEU A 616 14.39 2.61 9.01
CA LEU A 616 14.70 2.32 10.40
C LEU A 616 13.43 1.79 11.07
N PHE A 617 13.01 0.57 10.72
CA PHE A 617 11.94 -0.10 11.44
C PHE A 617 12.43 -0.51 12.84
N PRO A 618 11.56 -0.49 13.85
CA PRO A 618 11.93 -1.03 15.16
C PRO A 618 12.22 -2.51 15.03
N VAL A 619 13.19 -3.02 15.79
CA VAL A 619 13.59 -4.44 15.77
C VAL A 619 12.95 -5.23 16.92
N ASN A 620 11.89 -4.69 17.53
CA ASN A 620 11.13 -5.41 18.53
C ASN A 620 10.43 -6.64 17.93
N GLU A 621 10.08 -7.62 18.77
CA GLU A 621 9.47 -8.88 18.32
C GLU A 621 8.24 -8.66 17.42
N LEU A 622 7.39 -7.69 17.76
CA LEU A 622 6.19 -7.37 16.97
C LEU A 622 6.51 -6.98 15.53
N ALA A 623 7.55 -6.16 15.32
CA ALA A 623 7.95 -5.70 14.01
C ALA A 623 8.73 -6.79 13.23
N VAL A 624 9.62 -7.52 13.90
CA VAL A 624 10.37 -8.65 13.28
C VAL A 624 9.40 -9.71 12.75
N PHE A 625 8.37 -10.08 13.53
CA PHE A 625 7.35 -11.02 13.07
C PHE A 625 6.32 -10.40 12.12
N GLY A 626 6.12 -9.07 12.17
CA GLY A 626 5.13 -8.35 11.38
C GLY A 626 5.59 -7.91 9.99
N ILE A 627 6.91 -7.80 9.78
CA ILE A 627 7.55 -7.27 8.58
C ILE A 627 8.51 -8.32 8.04
N ARG A 628 8.08 -9.08 7.02
CA ARG A 628 8.95 -10.05 6.34
C ARG A 628 10.18 -9.34 5.76
N GLY A 629 11.36 -9.91 5.99
CA GLY A 629 12.64 -9.34 5.58
C GLY A 629 12.95 -8.00 6.24
N LEU A 630 12.65 -7.84 7.54
CA LEU A 630 12.90 -6.58 8.27
C LEU A 630 14.37 -6.17 8.20
N PHE A 631 15.32 -7.08 8.48
CA PHE A 631 16.74 -6.72 8.53
C PHE A 631 17.30 -6.27 7.18
N PRO A 632 17.01 -6.93 6.03
CA PRO A 632 17.38 -6.41 4.72
C PRO A 632 16.72 -5.07 4.34
N LYS A 633 15.56 -4.73 4.92
CA LYS A 633 14.89 -3.44 4.69
C LYS A 633 15.48 -2.32 5.54
N ASN A 634 16.11 -2.66 6.66
CA ASN A 634 16.70 -1.69 7.55
C ASN A 634 18.08 -1.23 7.06
N GLU A 635 18.38 0.02 7.40
CA GLU A 635 19.71 0.60 7.21
C GLU A 635 20.74 -0.19 8.01
N ARG A 636 21.87 -0.50 7.39
CA ARG A 636 22.87 -1.41 7.99
C ARG A 636 24.27 -1.17 7.49
N LEU A 637 25.23 -1.58 8.31
CA LEU A 637 26.66 -1.53 8.03
C LEU A 637 27.25 -2.92 8.27
N ILE A 638 27.93 -3.48 7.28
CA ILE A 638 28.53 -4.80 7.32
C ILE A 638 30.04 -4.63 7.36
N THR A 639 30.70 -5.19 8.37
CA THR A 639 32.16 -5.31 8.40
C THR A 639 32.55 -6.73 8.05
N TYR A 640 33.49 -6.90 7.12
CA TYR A 640 34.01 -8.21 6.75
C TYR A 640 35.37 -8.43 7.41
N LEU A 641 35.48 -9.55 8.14
CA LEU A 641 36.69 -9.97 8.84
C LEU A 641 37.23 -11.23 8.18
N GLN A 642 38.53 -11.27 7.91
CA GLN A 642 39.26 -12.48 7.62
C GLN A 642 39.89 -12.98 8.93
N THR A 643 39.46 -14.14 9.41
CA THR A 643 40.11 -14.84 10.52
C THR A 643 41.09 -15.88 9.96
N GLU A 644 41.87 -16.53 10.84
CA GLU A 644 42.71 -17.68 10.46
C GLU A 644 41.88 -18.90 10.01
N TYR A 645 40.59 -18.96 10.35
CA TYR A 645 39.71 -20.10 10.12
C TYR A 645 38.72 -19.90 8.96
N GLY A 646 38.47 -18.65 8.57
CA GLY A 646 37.50 -18.29 7.54
C GLY A 646 37.01 -16.85 7.65
N LYS A 647 36.15 -16.45 6.72
CA LYS A 647 35.52 -15.12 6.71
C LYS A 647 34.36 -15.06 7.70
N VAL A 648 34.23 -13.90 8.35
CA VAL A 648 33.11 -13.56 9.23
C VAL A 648 32.55 -12.20 8.80
N ALA A 649 31.23 -12.09 8.65
CA ALA A 649 30.57 -10.81 8.47
C ALA A 649 29.90 -10.37 9.77
N VAL A 650 30.26 -9.18 10.26
CA VAL A 650 29.60 -8.54 11.41
C VAL A 650 28.63 -7.49 10.89
N ILE A 651 27.35 -7.83 10.88
CA ILE A 651 26.27 -7.00 10.30
C ILE A 651 25.60 -6.21 11.42
N LYS A 652 25.68 -4.90 11.31
CA LYS A 652 25.15 -3.94 12.28
C LYS A 652 23.87 -3.37 11.68
N VAL A 653 22.71 -3.76 12.22
CA VAL A 653 21.40 -3.37 11.71
C VAL A 653 20.84 -2.24 12.58
N GLY A 654 20.62 -1.08 11.97
CA GLY A 654 19.98 0.06 12.61
C GLY A 654 18.48 -0.20 12.83
N ALA A 655 17.90 0.53 13.77
CA ALA A 655 16.48 0.46 14.10
C ALA A 655 15.89 1.85 14.41
N SER A 656 14.60 1.93 14.72
CA SER A 656 13.99 3.19 15.19
C SER A 656 14.76 3.77 16.38
N ASN A 657 14.96 5.08 16.38
CA ASN A 657 15.70 5.84 17.38
C ASN A 657 17.21 5.61 17.39
N VAL A 658 17.74 4.66 16.60
CA VAL A 658 19.18 4.52 16.36
C VAL A 658 19.65 5.74 15.60
N GLY A 659 20.31 6.63 16.33
CA GLY A 659 20.91 7.84 15.83
C GLY A 659 21.86 7.52 14.70
N ARG A 660 22.88 6.68 14.92
CA ARG A 660 24.00 6.40 13.99
C ARG A 660 24.71 5.09 14.33
N ILE A 661 25.29 4.44 13.32
CA ILE A 661 26.28 3.36 13.48
C ILE A 661 27.66 3.95 13.20
N ARG A 662 28.62 3.67 14.10
CA ARG A 662 30.03 4.04 13.93
C ARG A 662 30.92 2.83 14.05
N VAL A 663 32.09 2.91 13.45
CA VAL A 663 33.16 1.89 13.55
C VAL A 663 34.46 2.54 13.97
N THR A 664 35.34 1.75 14.58
CA THR A 664 36.62 2.22 15.15
C THR A 664 37.72 2.32 14.10
N TYR A 665 37.64 1.54 13.02
CA TYR A 665 38.68 1.44 11.99
C TYR A 665 38.58 2.48 10.86
N ASP A 666 37.47 3.23 10.75
CA ASP A 666 37.33 4.34 9.79
C ASP A 666 36.32 5.37 10.32
N ASN A 667 36.87 6.49 10.79
CA ASN A 667 36.13 7.60 11.42
C ASN A 667 35.20 8.34 10.45
N LYS A 668 35.36 8.17 9.13
CA LYS A 668 34.50 8.83 8.12
C LYS A 668 33.15 8.12 7.98
N ILE A 669 33.01 6.91 8.51
CA ILE A 669 31.79 6.10 8.35
C ILE A 669 30.80 6.43 9.46
N VAL A 670 29.69 7.03 9.05
CA VAL A 670 28.57 7.35 9.92
C VAL A 670 27.28 7.10 9.14
N THR A 671 26.39 6.26 9.68
CA THR A 671 25.09 6.00 9.05
C THR A 671 24.04 7.04 9.45
N ASN A 672 22.86 6.98 8.82
CA ASN A 672 21.71 7.86 9.05
C ASN A 672 22.02 9.36 8.84
N THR A 673 22.76 9.67 7.77
CA THR A 673 23.02 11.04 7.29
C THR A 673 21.90 11.54 6.37
N LEU A 674 21.87 12.84 6.06
CA LEU A 674 20.88 13.42 5.14
C LEU A 674 21.01 12.85 3.72
N ILE A 675 22.25 12.79 3.22
CA ILE A 675 22.59 12.19 1.92
C ILE A 675 23.09 10.78 2.18
N ARG A 676 22.47 9.80 1.52
CA ARG A 676 22.74 8.38 1.75
C ARG A 676 22.81 7.64 0.42
N SER A 677 23.90 6.92 0.22
CA SER A 677 24.11 6.06 -0.95
C SER A 677 24.81 4.78 -0.50
N ALA A 678 24.44 3.66 -1.12
CA ALA A 678 25.15 2.40 -0.87
C ALA A 678 26.65 2.58 -1.19
N ARG A 679 27.51 2.01 -0.36
CA ARG A 679 28.97 2.17 -0.50
C ARG A 679 29.68 0.89 -0.10
N THR A 680 30.59 0.46 -0.96
CA THR A 680 31.55 -0.63 -0.69
C THR A 680 32.94 -0.03 -0.58
N VAL A 681 33.67 -0.40 0.45
CA VAL A 681 35.10 -0.05 0.59
C VAL A 681 35.87 -1.29 0.95
N GLU A 682 37.01 -1.45 0.30
CA GLU A 682 37.94 -2.57 0.52
C GLU A 682 39.29 -2.01 0.95
N TYR A 683 39.89 -2.61 1.97
CA TYR A 683 41.22 -2.27 2.44
C TYR A 683 42.22 -3.24 1.81
N LYS A 684 42.59 -2.97 0.54
CA LYS A 684 43.57 -3.79 -0.20
C LYS A 684 45.00 -3.44 0.19
N ASP A 685 45.27 -2.15 0.35
CA ASP A 685 46.63 -1.61 0.52
C ASP A 685 46.99 -1.33 1.99
N VAL A 686 46.04 -1.55 2.91
CA VAL A 686 46.22 -1.34 4.35
C VAL A 686 45.74 -2.56 5.10
N SER A 687 46.61 -3.15 5.93
CA SER A 687 46.25 -4.27 6.80
C SER A 687 45.78 -3.73 8.15
N ILE A 688 44.47 -3.77 8.39
CA ILE A 688 43.88 -3.37 9.67
C ILE A 688 43.60 -4.64 10.48
N MET A 689 44.43 -4.90 11.48
CA MET A 689 44.27 -6.04 12.41
C MET A 689 43.36 -5.65 13.58
N ILE A 690 42.60 -6.61 14.09
CA ILE A 690 41.75 -6.43 15.26
C ILE A 690 41.78 -7.67 16.16
N ASP A 691 41.97 -7.43 17.46
CA ASP A 691 42.00 -8.48 18.46
C ASP A 691 40.60 -9.01 18.81
N LYS A 692 40.54 -10.28 19.24
CA LYS A 692 39.32 -10.87 19.79
C LYS A 692 38.89 -10.05 21.01
N GLY A 693 37.64 -9.58 21.02
CA GLY A 693 37.11 -8.73 22.08
C GLY A 693 37.45 -7.23 21.94
N ALA A 694 38.25 -6.79 20.97
CA ALA A 694 38.49 -5.36 20.74
C ALA A 694 37.25 -4.65 20.16
N GLU A 695 37.06 -3.37 20.48
CA GLU A 695 35.92 -2.59 19.99
C GLU A 695 35.97 -2.41 18.45
N LEU A 696 34.94 -2.90 17.77
CA LEU A 696 34.77 -2.83 16.32
C LEU A 696 33.85 -1.67 15.90
N GLY A 697 32.91 -1.30 16.76
CA GLY A 697 31.98 -0.21 16.51
C GLY A 697 30.92 -0.06 17.58
N ARG A 698 29.93 0.79 17.35
CA ARG A 698 28.86 1.05 18.31
C ARG A 698 27.59 1.53 17.65
N PHE A 699 26.49 1.35 18.36
CA PHE A 699 25.21 1.95 18.04
C PHE A 699 24.94 3.14 18.95
N GLU A 700 24.64 4.28 18.34
CA GLU A 700 24.07 5.42 19.05
C GLU A 700 22.55 5.18 19.17
N MET A 701 22.09 4.40 20.16
CA MET A 701 20.71 3.89 20.40
C MET A 701 20.38 2.50 19.79
N GLY A 702 19.43 1.73 20.36
CA GLY A 702 19.35 0.24 20.33
C GLY A 702 19.06 -0.49 19.01
N SER A 703 19.51 -1.75 18.87
CA SER A 703 19.83 -2.33 17.55
C SER A 703 19.88 -3.87 17.47
N THR A 704 20.33 -4.42 16.34
CA THR A 704 20.55 -5.85 16.14
C THR A 704 21.90 -6.10 15.47
N VAL A 705 22.62 -7.13 15.92
CA VAL A 705 23.84 -7.63 15.27
C VAL A 705 23.59 -9.01 14.71
N ILE A 706 23.99 -9.24 13.46
CA ILE A 706 23.96 -10.57 12.83
C ILE A 706 25.39 -10.95 12.49
N LEU A 707 25.82 -12.15 12.88
CA LEU A 707 27.04 -12.74 12.37
C LEU A 707 26.72 -13.71 11.24
N LEU A 708 27.56 -13.69 10.21
CA LEU A 708 27.62 -14.75 9.21
C LEU A 708 29.01 -15.36 9.23
N MET A 709 29.07 -16.68 9.16
CA MET A 709 30.30 -17.45 9.12
C MET A 709 30.38 -18.22 7.80
N GLU A 710 31.57 -18.27 7.22
CA GLU A 710 31.85 -18.99 5.99
C GLU A 710 31.49 -20.49 6.10
N LYS A 711 31.09 -21.08 4.97
CA LYS A 711 30.76 -22.52 4.88
C LYS A 711 31.90 -23.39 5.42
N ASP A 712 31.53 -24.42 6.19
CA ASP A 712 32.43 -25.43 6.74
C ASP A 712 33.57 -24.86 7.61
N THR A 713 33.36 -23.74 8.31
CA THR A 713 34.40 -23.11 9.16
C THR A 713 34.09 -23.06 10.65
N PHE A 714 32.84 -23.25 11.06
CA PHE A 714 32.38 -22.98 12.42
C PHE A 714 31.29 -23.95 12.87
N THR A 715 31.28 -24.28 14.16
CA THR A 715 30.24 -25.09 14.82
C THR A 715 29.78 -24.39 16.09
N PHE A 716 28.47 -24.29 16.29
CA PHE A 716 27.89 -23.66 17.48
C PHE A 716 28.00 -24.57 18.70
N ASP A 717 28.18 -23.96 19.87
CA ASP A 717 27.88 -24.61 21.14
C ASP A 717 26.35 -24.71 21.36
N SER A 718 25.94 -25.41 22.41
CA SER A 718 24.53 -25.43 22.82
C SER A 718 24.14 -24.07 23.41
N LEU A 719 23.50 -23.23 22.59
CA LEU A 719 23.12 -21.87 22.96
C LEU A 719 21.60 -21.79 23.24
N PRO A 720 21.17 -21.45 24.46
CA PRO A 720 19.75 -21.28 24.74
C PRO A 720 19.21 -20.05 24.01
N LEU A 721 18.17 -20.26 23.20
CA LEU A 721 17.46 -19.17 22.54
C LEU A 721 16.72 -18.32 23.57
N ASN A 722 16.68 -17.02 23.32
CA ASN A 722 16.02 -16.02 24.15
C ASN A 722 16.63 -15.77 25.53
N GLU A 723 17.84 -16.27 25.78
CA GLU A 723 18.60 -15.95 26.99
C GLU A 723 19.60 -14.83 26.72
N LYS A 724 20.04 -14.17 27.81
CA LYS A 724 21.07 -13.13 27.75
C LYS A 724 22.43 -13.77 27.56
N ILE A 725 23.23 -13.15 26.69
CA ILE A 725 24.64 -13.43 26.51
C ILE A 725 25.40 -12.10 26.62
N THR A 726 26.59 -12.15 27.21
CA THR A 726 27.50 -11.01 27.31
C THR A 726 28.58 -11.10 26.25
N TYR A 727 29.16 -9.96 25.84
CA TYR A 727 30.29 -9.99 24.92
C TYR A 727 31.48 -10.69 25.59
N GLY A 728 32.29 -11.39 24.78
CA GLY A 728 33.41 -12.17 25.27
C GLY A 728 33.07 -13.62 25.67
N THR A 729 31.79 -13.94 25.86
CA THR A 729 31.35 -15.34 26.09
C THR A 729 31.45 -16.17 24.82
N PRO A 730 31.99 -17.41 24.86
CA PRO A 730 32.02 -18.31 23.71
C PRO A 730 30.63 -18.57 23.11
N ILE A 731 30.57 -18.63 21.78
CA ILE A 731 29.36 -19.02 21.02
C ILE A 731 29.57 -20.30 20.21
N GLY A 732 30.79 -20.82 20.17
CA GLY A 732 31.16 -22.00 19.40
C GLY A 732 32.60 -21.96 18.94
N LYS A 733 32.98 -23.00 18.19
CA LYS A 733 34.37 -23.28 17.81
C LYS A 733 34.56 -23.26 16.31
N PHE A 734 35.70 -22.74 15.90
CA PHE A 734 36.19 -22.92 14.54
C PHE A 734 36.66 -24.36 14.32
N ILE A 735 36.55 -24.82 13.07
CA ILE A 735 36.86 -26.21 12.71
C ILE A 735 38.36 -26.39 12.43
N GLU A 736 38.89 -25.71 11.41
CA GLU A 736 40.28 -25.88 10.96
C GLU A 736 40.88 -24.54 10.50
N LYS A 737 42.18 -24.32 10.78
CA LYS A 737 42.90 -23.12 10.31
C LYS A 737 43.11 -23.20 8.79
N LYS A 738 42.67 -22.18 8.06
CA LYS A 738 42.81 -22.04 6.61
C LYS A 738 43.98 -21.15 6.21
N CYS A 739 44.37 -20.19 7.05
CA CYS A 739 45.48 -19.29 6.78
C CYS A 739 46.16 -18.83 8.08
N LYS A 740 47.33 -18.20 7.94
CA LYS A 740 48.07 -17.60 9.04
C LYS A 740 47.99 -16.07 8.92
N LEU A 741 47.65 -15.40 10.01
CA LEU A 741 47.60 -13.94 10.08
C LEU A 741 48.79 -13.40 10.88
N PRO A 742 49.26 -12.17 10.59
CA PRO A 742 50.38 -11.55 11.30
C PRO A 742 49.95 -11.14 12.71
N LYS A 743 50.49 -11.81 13.74
CA LYS A 743 50.16 -11.59 15.15
C LYS A 743 50.31 -10.14 15.56
#